data_AF-A0A955MI57-F1
#
_entry.id   AF-A0A955MI57-F1
#
_cell.length_a   1.000
_cell.length_b   1.000
_cell.length_c   1.000
_cell.angle_alpha   90.00
_cell.angle_beta   90.00
_cell.angle_gamma   90.00
#
_symmetry.space_group_name_H-M   'P 1'
#
loop_
_entity.id
_entity.type
_entity.pdbx_description
1 polymer ?
#
loop_
_entity_poly.entity_id
_entity_poly.type
_entity_poly.pdbx_seq_one_letter_code
_entity_poly.pdbx_strand_id
1 'polypeptide(L)'
;MPDIREDQHPRLWSLLFSDDKEKRLAALKILSKVDVEWPIPWLSLLLADPDLQISKTSYRSLRKRGPDLLPFLSLQRLSPVPKVRQMAIRLYGELSDLNHLEDVLPSLFDPFIDVREEGRKSINQMVHRTLDALEEDPDSRELVDRSMELFAALSAVPQLNVRTIIVATFLALSVENREKFWKLFPEMDVHARNAIEHELLARPSFNRVQLLYYGLVSEDQKLVDRAVVIIERLLNKDSVTDHIESLSQLSPAKRERALRTMGERGLVNTLFEYFQWIRRNLRLPFLQMFKDSFGERYFSQQQRLLEEGNPQYYPTLIDNFLTFRQDLPSSLIEASLDHPSPVVVRSAIRYLNFRGKQESVRALLPIASSSDTQSASLAIKAISRISRDYLIDRFNDLSPRQRLEMTKVVQRIDSQFIQSITEVLGSLDDEDRVHLTSILSEVPDDPDAKKVLNQLMADKDESIRATAVRALSKMDLSDKESAEIDRLLSDPDARVRANTIESLPGQQRSEHLSKIQQATRSEFPRERANAILALAELGESDYEIPLMNMLRHPDSWMRTSGLWVLAQVDAPNLMYKAMELCSDNSPHVRVHALRAIGKKGTKEQAQQLTPWLNDSVSDVREAAHQAIRLKTGLDYQA
;
A
#
# COMPACT_ATOMS: atom_id res chain seq x y z
N MET A 1 -24.25 38.99 67.90
CA MET A 1 -24.21 40.07 66.89
C MET A 1 -24.78 41.33 67.52
N PRO A 2 -24.34 42.55 67.17
CA PRO A 2 -25.00 43.75 67.68
C PRO A 2 -26.43 43.78 67.14
N ASP A 3 -27.39 43.58 68.03
CA ASP A 3 -28.82 43.59 67.75
C ASP A 3 -29.27 45.05 67.62
N ILE A 4 -29.03 45.64 66.45
CA ILE A 4 -29.42 47.02 66.15
C ILE A 4 -30.92 47.02 65.87
N ARG A 5 -31.68 47.62 66.79
CA ARG A 5 -33.12 47.76 66.66
C ARG A 5 -33.47 48.74 65.52
N GLU A 6 -34.59 48.51 64.84
CA GLU A 6 -35.02 49.32 63.69
C GLU A 6 -35.19 50.82 64.03
N ASP A 7 -35.54 51.14 65.27
CA ASP A 7 -35.65 52.53 65.76
C ASP A 7 -34.31 53.28 65.78
N GLN A 8 -33.18 52.56 65.72
CA GLN A 8 -31.84 53.13 65.64
C GLN A 8 -31.39 53.39 64.18
N HIS A 9 -32.11 52.87 63.19
CA HIS A 9 -31.77 53.02 61.77
C HIS A 9 -31.70 54.49 61.31
N PRO A 10 -32.67 55.38 61.63
CA PRO A 10 -32.61 56.78 61.21
C PRO A 10 -31.40 57.54 61.76
N ARG A 11 -31.01 57.23 63.01
CA ARG A 11 -29.83 57.83 63.65
C ARG A 11 -28.55 57.35 62.98
N LEU A 12 -28.42 56.05 62.69
CA LEU A 12 -27.28 55.51 61.97
C LEU A 12 -27.19 56.06 60.55
N TRP A 13 -28.32 56.19 59.84
CA TRP A 13 -28.40 56.83 58.53
C TRP A 13 -27.86 58.27 58.58
N SER A 14 -28.35 59.08 59.54
CA SER A 14 -27.89 60.47 59.69
C SER A 14 -26.39 60.58 59.99
N LEU A 15 -25.81 59.64 60.74
CA LEU A 15 -24.38 59.63 61.04
C LEU A 15 -23.56 59.21 59.82
N LEU A 16 -24.04 58.20 59.07
CA LEU A 16 -23.38 57.63 57.91
C LEU A 16 -23.24 58.63 56.74
N PHE A 17 -24.24 59.50 56.59
CA PHE A 17 -24.30 60.55 55.57
C PHE A 17 -24.17 61.98 56.12
N SER A 18 -23.60 62.13 57.33
CA SER A 18 -23.24 63.46 57.87
C SER A 18 -22.03 64.06 57.16
N ASP A 19 -21.78 65.37 57.33
CA ASP A 19 -20.57 66.03 56.79
C ASP A 19 -19.28 65.67 57.57
N ASP A 20 -19.42 65.05 58.74
CA ASP A 20 -18.33 64.77 59.68
C ASP A 20 -17.74 63.38 59.44
N LYS A 21 -16.56 63.34 58.82
CA LYS A 21 -15.85 62.10 58.47
C LYS A 21 -15.72 61.12 59.63
N GLU A 22 -15.45 61.57 60.85
CA GLU A 22 -15.25 60.67 61.99
C GLU A 22 -16.56 59.99 62.39
N LYS A 23 -17.67 60.73 62.37
CA LYS A 23 -19.02 60.17 62.62
C LYS A 23 -19.40 59.15 61.57
N ARG A 24 -19.11 59.42 60.30
CA ARG A 24 -19.36 58.49 59.19
C ARG A 24 -18.55 57.20 59.35
N LEU A 25 -17.25 57.31 59.68
CA LEU A 25 -16.39 56.15 59.92
C LEU A 25 -16.82 55.34 61.14
N ALA A 26 -17.27 56.01 62.22
CA ALA A 26 -17.81 55.35 63.40
C ALA A 26 -19.09 54.57 63.07
N ALA A 27 -20.03 55.18 62.34
CA ALA A 27 -21.24 54.53 61.86
C ALA A 27 -20.92 53.33 60.96
N LEU A 28 -19.99 53.51 60.02
CA LEU A 28 -19.57 52.44 59.11
C LEU A 28 -18.87 51.29 59.84
N LYS A 29 -18.07 51.57 60.88
CA LYS A 29 -17.45 50.55 61.74
C LYS A 29 -18.50 49.75 62.49
N ILE A 30 -19.58 50.38 62.93
CA ILE A 30 -20.74 49.69 63.54
C ILE A 30 -21.40 48.78 62.51
N LEU A 31 -21.77 49.32 61.33
CA LEU A 31 -22.42 48.55 60.27
C LEU A 31 -21.56 47.40 59.73
N SER A 32 -20.22 47.54 59.74
CA SER A 32 -19.31 46.47 59.31
C SER A 32 -19.26 45.25 60.21
N LYS A 33 -19.82 45.35 61.42
CA LYS A 33 -19.95 44.26 62.40
C LYS A 33 -21.36 43.64 62.38
N VAL A 34 -22.27 44.21 61.60
CA VAL A 34 -23.65 43.75 61.44
C VAL A 34 -23.66 42.77 60.30
N ASP A 35 -24.03 41.53 60.60
CA ASP A 35 -24.03 40.40 59.67
C ASP A 35 -25.47 40.03 59.28
N VAL A 36 -26.24 41.06 58.91
CA VAL A 36 -27.60 40.94 58.35
C VAL A 36 -27.70 41.82 57.10
N GLU A 37 -28.77 41.65 56.32
CA GLU A 37 -28.88 42.14 54.94
C GLU A 37 -29.23 43.64 54.81
N TRP A 38 -30.03 44.18 55.74
CA TRP A 38 -30.57 45.55 55.63
C TRP A 38 -29.51 46.68 55.45
N PRO A 39 -28.25 46.59 55.95
CA PRO A 39 -27.25 47.63 55.71
C PRO A 39 -26.64 47.62 54.31
N ILE A 40 -26.82 46.55 53.53
CA ILE A 40 -26.13 46.36 52.24
C ILE A 40 -26.40 47.51 51.26
N PRO A 41 -27.65 47.97 51.05
CA PRO A 41 -27.92 49.10 50.16
C PRO A 41 -27.21 50.38 50.61
N TRP A 42 -27.12 50.62 51.94
CA TRP A 42 -26.51 51.83 52.49
C TRP A 42 -24.99 51.82 52.29
N LEU A 43 -24.36 50.67 52.56
CA LEU A 43 -22.94 50.48 52.30
C LEU A 43 -22.63 50.57 50.80
N SER A 44 -23.53 50.10 49.93
CA SER A 44 -23.35 50.17 48.47
C SER A 44 -23.30 51.61 47.96
N LEU A 45 -24.12 52.51 48.50
CA LEU A 45 -24.08 53.94 48.16
C LEU A 45 -22.72 54.58 48.49
N LEU A 46 -22.11 54.18 49.60
CA LEU A 46 -20.80 54.69 50.04
C LEU A 46 -19.63 54.19 49.18
N LEU A 47 -19.84 53.24 48.26
CA LEU A 47 -18.82 52.87 47.29
C LEU A 47 -18.41 54.06 46.41
N ALA A 48 -19.33 54.98 46.15
CA ALA A 48 -19.09 56.21 45.40
C ALA A 48 -18.71 57.41 46.26
N ASP A 49 -18.40 57.20 47.55
CA ASP A 49 -18.04 58.31 48.43
C ASP A 49 -16.79 59.06 47.95
N PRO A 50 -16.79 60.41 47.96
CA PRO A 50 -15.60 61.18 47.60
C PRO A 50 -14.42 60.96 48.57
N ASP A 51 -14.69 60.63 49.85
CA ASP A 51 -13.62 60.27 50.78
C ASP A 51 -13.17 58.83 50.54
N LEU A 52 -11.91 58.68 50.11
CA LEU A 52 -11.31 57.40 49.76
C LEU A 52 -11.28 56.41 50.94
N GLN A 53 -11.18 56.89 52.17
CA GLN A 53 -11.15 56.03 53.36
C GLN A 53 -12.53 55.44 53.62
N ILE A 54 -13.60 56.24 53.48
CA ILE A 54 -14.98 55.78 53.62
C ILE A 54 -15.32 54.78 52.51
N SER A 55 -15.05 55.12 51.25
CA SER A 55 -15.29 54.22 50.11
C SER A 55 -14.54 52.88 50.27
N LYS A 56 -13.25 52.90 50.59
CA LYS A 56 -12.46 51.67 50.82
C LYS A 56 -12.97 50.85 52.00
N THR A 57 -13.40 51.49 53.08
CA THR A 57 -13.87 50.78 54.26
C THR A 57 -15.24 50.15 53.99
N SER A 58 -16.11 50.84 53.25
CA SER A 58 -17.37 50.27 52.77
C SER A 58 -17.13 49.06 51.86
N TYR A 59 -16.23 49.21 50.88
CA TYR A 59 -15.85 48.13 49.96
C TYR A 59 -15.37 46.88 50.71
N ARG A 60 -14.46 47.05 51.68
CA ARG A 60 -13.97 45.93 52.51
C ARG A 60 -15.07 45.31 53.35
N SER A 61 -15.98 46.12 53.88
CA SER A 61 -17.11 45.65 54.67
C SER A 61 -18.05 44.78 53.84
N LEU A 62 -18.32 45.19 52.60
CA LEU A 62 -19.13 44.42 51.65
C LEU A 62 -18.39 43.14 51.24
N ARG A 63 -17.13 43.24 50.81
CA ARG A 63 -16.33 42.08 50.38
C ARG A 63 -16.24 40.96 51.42
N LYS A 64 -16.16 41.32 52.72
CA LYS A 64 -16.09 40.34 53.82
C LYS A 64 -17.30 39.42 53.94
N ARG A 65 -18.45 39.82 53.39
CA ARG A 65 -19.69 39.03 53.41
C ARG A 65 -19.67 37.86 52.43
N GLY A 66 -18.66 37.78 51.55
CA GLY A 66 -18.47 36.64 50.67
C GLY A 66 -19.57 36.51 49.60
N PRO A 67 -19.77 35.29 49.06
CA PRO A 67 -20.72 35.02 47.97
C PRO A 67 -22.19 35.36 48.27
N ASP A 68 -22.59 35.40 49.55
CA ASP A 68 -23.96 35.77 49.96
C ASP A 68 -24.35 37.21 49.56
N LEU A 69 -23.35 38.03 49.21
CA LEU A 69 -23.55 39.39 48.73
C LEU A 69 -24.04 39.44 47.26
N LEU A 70 -23.84 38.39 46.46
CA LEU A 70 -24.10 38.41 45.01
C LEU A 70 -25.55 38.80 44.64
N PRO A 71 -26.62 38.25 45.25
CA PRO A 71 -28.00 38.66 44.94
C PRO A 71 -28.25 40.15 45.16
N PHE A 72 -27.59 40.76 46.15
CA PHE A 72 -27.77 42.18 46.48
C PHE A 72 -26.98 43.10 45.55
N LEU A 73 -25.80 42.67 45.10
CA LEU A 73 -25.03 43.42 44.09
C LEU A 73 -25.72 43.43 42.74
N SER A 74 -26.57 42.44 42.45
CA SER A 74 -27.36 42.42 41.22
C SER A 74 -28.22 43.66 41.03
N LEU A 75 -28.80 44.20 42.11
CA LEU A 75 -29.53 45.47 42.07
C LEU A 75 -28.61 46.69 41.92
N GLN A 76 -27.41 46.65 42.50
CA GLN A 76 -26.46 47.76 42.46
C GLN A 76 -25.83 47.97 41.08
N ARG A 77 -25.86 46.96 40.21
CA ARG A 77 -25.54 47.10 38.78
C ARG A 77 -26.46 48.06 38.04
N LEU A 78 -27.67 48.30 38.56
CA LEU A 78 -28.63 49.25 37.98
C LEU A 78 -28.56 50.64 38.61
N SER A 79 -27.59 50.88 39.52
CA SER A 79 -27.45 52.17 40.19
C SER A 79 -27.29 53.31 39.18
N PRO A 80 -27.96 54.46 39.36
CA PRO A 80 -27.74 55.62 38.51
C PRO A 80 -26.32 56.17 38.63
N VAL A 81 -25.60 55.85 39.72
CA VAL A 81 -24.24 56.33 39.99
C VAL A 81 -23.20 55.40 39.37
N PRO A 82 -22.41 55.86 38.36
CA PRO A 82 -21.45 55.00 37.65
C PRO A 82 -20.40 54.38 38.57
N LYS A 83 -19.95 55.14 39.59
CA LYS A 83 -18.94 54.65 40.53
C LYS A 83 -19.46 53.51 41.41
N VAL A 84 -20.73 53.54 41.80
CA VAL A 84 -21.38 52.42 42.51
C VAL A 84 -21.45 51.20 41.60
N ARG A 85 -21.89 51.36 40.35
CA ARG A 85 -21.91 50.26 39.36
C ARG A 85 -20.51 49.66 39.19
N GLN A 86 -19.49 50.48 38.95
CA GLN A 86 -18.10 50.06 38.79
C GLN A 86 -17.64 49.20 39.98
N MET A 87 -17.79 49.70 41.21
CA MET A 87 -17.34 48.99 42.41
C MET A 87 -18.18 47.75 42.71
N ALA A 88 -19.48 47.77 42.39
CA ALA A 88 -20.34 46.60 42.49
C ALA A 88 -19.90 45.50 41.52
N ILE A 89 -19.62 45.84 40.26
CA ILE A 89 -19.07 44.92 39.24
C ILE A 89 -17.74 44.33 39.69
N ARG A 90 -16.86 45.16 40.26
CA ARG A 90 -15.59 44.68 40.83
C ARG A 90 -15.80 43.66 41.95
N LEU A 91 -16.66 43.98 42.93
CA LEU A 91 -17.00 43.03 44.00
C LEU A 91 -17.60 41.75 43.44
N TYR A 92 -18.47 41.87 42.43
CA TYR A 92 -19.02 40.73 41.70
C TYR A 92 -17.90 39.87 41.11
N GLY A 93 -16.99 40.47 40.35
CA GLY A 93 -15.87 39.77 39.72
C GLY A 93 -14.80 39.25 40.69
N GLU A 94 -14.74 39.73 41.93
CA GLU A 94 -13.85 39.21 42.98
C GLU A 94 -14.49 38.04 43.76
N LEU A 95 -15.82 38.00 43.87
CA LEU A 95 -16.56 37.08 44.74
C LEU A 95 -17.29 35.95 43.99
N SER A 96 -17.61 36.16 42.71
CA SER A 96 -18.32 35.17 41.88
C SER A 96 -17.37 34.28 41.10
N ASP A 97 -17.92 33.30 40.40
CA ASP A 97 -17.26 32.45 39.41
C ASP A 97 -17.93 32.65 38.04
N LEU A 98 -17.50 31.89 37.04
CA LEU A 98 -18.09 31.92 35.71
C LEU A 98 -19.62 31.66 35.67
N ASN A 99 -20.22 31.05 36.70
CA ASN A 99 -21.68 30.83 36.73
C ASN A 99 -22.49 32.13 36.80
N HIS A 100 -21.88 33.21 37.29
CA HIS A 100 -22.56 34.49 37.43
C HIS A 100 -22.09 35.51 36.37
N LEU A 101 -21.55 35.02 35.27
CA LEU A 101 -21.00 35.89 34.24
C LEU A 101 -22.07 36.69 33.51
N GLU A 102 -23.28 36.13 33.32
CA GLU A 102 -24.43 36.86 32.77
C GLU A 102 -24.72 38.14 33.55
N ASP A 103 -24.36 38.19 34.83
CA ASP A 103 -24.54 39.38 35.63
C ASP A 103 -23.50 40.47 35.35
N VAL A 104 -22.30 40.09 34.94
CA VAL A 104 -21.21 41.04 34.63
C VAL A 104 -21.28 41.49 33.18
N LEU A 105 -21.77 40.67 32.25
CA LEU A 105 -21.84 40.99 30.82
C LEU A 105 -22.49 42.34 30.49
N PRO A 106 -23.63 42.76 31.10
CA PRO A 106 -24.24 44.06 30.82
C PRO A 106 -23.31 45.25 31.07
N SER A 107 -22.35 45.13 32.01
CA SER A 107 -21.39 46.19 32.33
C SER A 107 -20.51 46.60 31.14
N LEU A 108 -20.30 45.66 30.21
CA LEU A 108 -19.55 45.90 29.00
C LEU A 108 -20.23 46.93 28.09
N PHE A 109 -21.55 47.07 28.20
CA PHE A 109 -22.38 47.99 27.42
C PHE A 109 -22.73 49.27 28.20
N ASP A 110 -22.13 49.47 29.38
CA ASP A 110 -22.40 50.64 30.20
C ASP A 110 -22.02 51.93 29.45
N PRO A 111 -22.79 53.03 29.56
CA PRO A 111 -22.45 54.31 28.93
C PRO A 111 -21.08 54.85 29.36
N PHE A 112 -20.61 54.53 30.57
CA PHE A 112 -19.37 55.05 31.15
C PHE A 112 -18.18 54.11 30.92
N ILE A 113 -17.07 54.67 30.43
CA ILE A 113 -15.87 53.90 30.06
C ILE A 113 -15.25 53.15 31.25
N ASP A 114 -15.22 53.77 32.43
CA ASP A 114 -14.63 53.15 33.63
C ASP A 114 -15.40 51.92 34.09
N VAL A 115 -16.71 51.91 33.87
CA VAL A 115 -17.57 50.76 34.19
C VAL A 115 -17.32 49.63 33.19
N ARG A 116 -17.20 49.96 31.90
CA ARG A 116 -16.85 48.96 30.85
C ARG A 116 -15.49 48.32 31.10
N GLU A 117 -14.48 49.12 31.44
CA GLU A 117 -13.13 48.64 31.72
C GLU A 117 -13.08 47.78 32.99
N GLU A 118 -13.84 48.15 34.03
CA GLU A 118 -13.97 47.29 35.21
C GLU A 118 -14.68 45.97 34.87
N GLY A 119 -15.75 46.03 34.08
CA GLY A 119 -16.43 44.84 33.55
C GLY A 119 -15.46 43.89 32.86
N ARG A 120 -14.59 44.41 31.99
CA ARG A 120 -13.55 43.62 31.32
C ARG A 120 -12.58 42.98 32.31
N LYS A 121 -12.10 43.74 33.30
CA LYS A 121 -11.17 43.24 34.33
C LYS A 121 -11.82 42.14 35.18
N SER A 122 -13.06 42.34 35.60
CA SER A 122 -13.83 41.38 36.37
C SER A 122 -14.04 40.07 35.59
N ILE A 123 -14.43 40.16 34.31
CA ILE A 123 -14.55 38.97 33.45
C ILE A 123 -13.20 38.26 33.33
N ASN A 124 -12.12 38.99 33.04
CA ASN A 124 -10.77 38.42 33.00
C ASN A 124 -10.40 37.69 34.30
N GLN A 125 -10.68 38.31 35.45
CA GLN A 125 -10.38 37.73 36.75
C GLN A 125 -11.21 36.48 37.05
N MET A 126 -12.48 36.45 36.63
CA MET A 126 -13.33 35.27 36.73
C MET A 126 -12.79 34.13 35.85
N VAL A 127 -12.41 34.46 34.62
CA VAL A 127 -11.81 33.51 33.67
C VAL A 127 -10.50 32.94 34.21
N HIS A 128 -9.58 33.78 34.69
CA HIS A 128 -8.31 33.34 35.25
C HIS A 128 -8.49 32.44 36.48
N ARG A 129 -9.41 32.79 37.39
CA ARG A 129 -9.68 31.92 38.56
C ARG A 129 -10.24 30.56 38.16
N THR A 130 -11.06 30.49 37.11
CA THR A 130 -11.50 29.20 36.58
C THR A 130 -10.35 28.42 35.96
N LEU A 131 -9.40 29.09 35.29
CA LEU A 131 -8.19 28.43 34.79
C LEU A 131 -7.32 27.90 35.93
N ASP A 132 -7.06 28.70 36.96
CA ASP A 132 -6.30 28.28 38.14
C ASP A 132 -6.95 27.06 38.82
N ALA A 133 -8.29 27.05 38.95
CA ALA A 133 -9.02 25.92 39.51
C ALA A 133 -8.94 24.65 38.64
N LEU A 134 -8.87 24.79 37.31
CA LEU A 134 -8.68 23.67 36.39
C LEU A 134 -7.23 23.16 36.39
N GLU A 135 -6.24 24.01 36.70
CA GLU A 135 -4.85 23.57 36.90
C GLU A 135 -4.69 22.78 38.20
N GLU A 136 -5.44 23.12 39.26
CA GLU A 136 -5.42 22.41 40.54
C GLU A 136 -6.12 21.04 40.47
N ASP A 137 -7.17 20.89 39.66
CA ASP A 137 -7.87 19.62 39.41
C ASP A 137 -8.15 19.39 37.90
N PRO A 138 -7.12 18.96 37.14
CA PRO A 138 -7.21 18.79 35.69
C PRO A 138 -8.21 17.72 35.24
N ASP A 139 -8.53 16.76 36.12
CA ASP A 139 -9.40 15.63 35.81
C ASP A 139 -10.89 15.93 36.03
N SER A 140 -11.24 17.14 36.49
CA SER A 140 -12.62 17.56 36.70
C SER A 140 -13.36 17.79 35.38
N ARG A 141 -13.79 16.69 34.76
CA ARG A 141 -14.53 16.68 33.49
C ARG A 141 -15.75 17.59 33.55
N GLU A 142 -16.46 17.62 34.68
CA GLU A 142 -17.65 18.46 34.87
C GLU A 142 -17.33 19.96 34.79
N LEU A 143 -16.23 20.41 35.40
CA LEU A 143 -15.80 21.80 35.36
C LEU A 143 -15.34 22.22 33.96
N VAL A 144 -14.58 21.37 33.27
CA VAL A 144 -14.16 21.61 31.88
C VAL A 144 -15.38 21.70 30.96
N ASP A 145 -16.29 20.74 31.09
CA ASP A 145 -17.49 20.63 30.27
C ASP A 145 -18.39 21.86 30.40
N ARG A 146 -18.65 22.31 31.63
CA ARG A 146 -19.47 23.49 31.91
C ARG A 146 -18.80 24.78 31.46
N SER A 147 -17.48 24.88 31.65
CA SER A 147 -16.69 26.02 31.19
C SER A 147 -16.78 26.17 29.66
N MET A 148 -16.68 25.06 28.92
CA MET A 148 -16.79 25.08 27.46
C MET A 148 -18.15 25.56 26.95
N GLU A 149 -19.25 25.10 27.55
CA GLU A 149 -20.61 25.54 27.18
C GLU A 149 -20.79 27.04 27.39
N LEU A 150 -20.32 27.54 28.54
CA LEU A 150 -20.38 28.96 28.84
C LEU A 150 -19.52 29.78 27.87
N PHE A 151 -18.28 29.36 27.62
CA PHE A 151 -17.41 30.07 26.68
C PHE A 151 -17.93 30.09 25.25
N ALA A 152 -18.61 29.03 24.81
CA ALA A 152 -19.31 29.03 23.54
C ALA A 152 -20.39 30.12 23.48
N ALA A 153 -21.24 30.23 24.51
CA ALA A 153 -22.28 31.27 24.60
C ALA A 153 -21.68 32.69 24.61
N LEU A 154 -20.58 32.90 25.32
CA LEU A 154 -19.94 34.20 25.45
C LEU A 154 -19.17 34.66 24.20
N SER A 155 -18.67 33.72 23.40
CA SER A 155 -17.95 34.06 22.18
C SER A 155 -18.82 34.82 21.16
N ALA A 156 -20.15 34.77 21.33
CA ALA A 156 -21.13 35.53 20.57
C ALA A 156 -21.22 37.03 20.96
N VAL A 157 -20.53 37.47 22.02
CA VAL A 157 -20.60 38.87 22.47
C VAL A 157 -20.12 39.84 21.37
N PRO A 158 -20.92 40.86 20.98
CA PRO A 158 -20.61 41.76 19.85
C PRO A 158 -19.31 42.57 19.99
N GLN A 159 -18.78 42.73 21.20
CA GLN A 159 -17.62 43.59 21.45
C GLN A 159 -16.29 42.88 21.17
N LEU A 160 -15.50 43.42 20.24
CA LEU A 160 -14.26 42.80 19.77
C LEU A 160 -13.26 42.48 20.89
N ASN A 161 -12.96 43.44 21.77
CA ASN A 161 -11.93 43.27 22.81
C ASN A 161 -12.28 42.19 23.84
N VAL A 162 -13.55 42.09 24.20
CA VAL A 162 -14.07 41.07 25.13
C VAL A 162 -14.03 39.71 24.44
N ARG A 163 -14.46 39.67 23.18
CA ARG A 163 -14.47 38.46 22.38
C ARG A 163 -13.07 37.89 22.19
N THR A 164 -12.05 38.71 21.95
CA THR A 164 -10.66 38.24 21.79
C THR A 164 -10.17 37.49 23.02
N ILE A 165 -10.43 38.03 24.22
CA ILE A 165 -10.05 37.38 25.48
C ILE A 165 -10.77 36.05 25.64
N ILE A 166 -12.09 36.06 25.48
CA ILE A 166 -12.97 34.90 25.66
C ILE A 166 -12.61 33.80 24.67
N VAL A 167 -12.39 34.14 23.40
CA VAL A 167 -12.01 33.19 22.35
C VAL A 167 -10.61 32.61 22.59
N ALA A 168 -9.64 33.43 23.03
CA ALA A 168 -8.30 32.93 23.31
C ALA A 168 -8.31 31.89 24.44
N THR A 169 -9.07 32.14 25.51
CA THR A 169 -9.23 31.18 26.61
C THR A 169 -10.06 29.98 26.20
N PHE A 170 -11.15 30.20 25.46
CA PHE A 170 -11.98 29.12 24.93
C PHE A 170 -11.14 28.15 24.10
N LEU A 171 -10.28 28.66 23.23
CA LEU A 171 -9.37 27.84 22.44
C LEU A 171 -8.35 27.09 23.30
N ALA A 172 -7.88 27.65 24.40
CA ALA A 172 -6.99 26.94 25.32
C ALA A 172 -7.69 25.73 25.95
N LEU A 173 -8.92 25.89 26.44
CA LEU A 173 -9.72 24.79 26.99
C LEU A 173 -10.14 23.75 25.93
N SER A 174 -10.37 24.22 24.70
CA SER A 174 -10.74 23.37 23.57
C SER A 174 -9.64 22.36 23.21
N VAL A 175 -8.38 22.64 23.56
CA VAL A 175 -7.26 21.71 23.34
C VAL A 175 -7.39 20.47 24.22
N GLU A 176 -7.89 20.62 25.44
CA GLU A 176 -8.09 19.53 26.40
C GLU A 176 -9.36 18.72 26.09
N ASN A 177 -10.37 19.35 25.48
CA ASN A 177 -11.64 18.69 25.14
C ASN A 177 -12.09 19.00 23.70
N ARG A 178 -11.33 18.44 22.76
CA ARG A 178 -11.44 18.66 21.31
C ARG A 178 -12.77 18.17 20.73
N GLU A 179 -13.29 17.07 21.26
CA GLU A 179 -14.56 16.49 20.80
C GLU A 179 -15.73 17.41 21.14
N LYS A 180 -15.79 17.91 22.38
CA LYS A 180 -16.86 18.83 22.79
C LYS A 180 -16.77 20.16 22.05
N PHE A 181 -15.58 20.66 21.76
CA PHE A 181 -15.40 21.89 20.97
C PHE A 181 -16.12 21.78 19.62
N TRP A 182 -15.88 20.69 18.88
CA TRP A 182 -16.49 20.49 17.57
C TRP A 182 -17.99 20.17 17.64
N LYS A 183 -18.51 19.67 18.77
CA LYS A 183 -19.96 19.55 19.01
C LYS A 183 -20.63 20.91 19.24
N LEU A 184 -19.99 21.82 19.97
CA LEU A 184 -20.51 23.16 20.26
C LEU A 184 -20.31 24.13 19.08
N PHE A 185 -19.29 23.92 18.24
CA PHE A 185 -18.95 24.85 17.16
C PHE A 185 -20.11 25.14 16.18
N PRO A 186 -20.94 24.17 15.74
CA PRO A 186 -22.14 24.43 14.93
C PRO A 186 -23.21 25.28 15.61
N GLU A 187 -23.32 25.22 16.94
CA GLU A 187 -24.32 25.94 17.74
C GLU A 187 -23.96 27.43 17.93
N MET A 188 -22.70 27.77 17.69
CA MET A 188 -22.20 29.15 17.76
C MET A 188 -22.71 30.00 16.61
N ASP A 189 -22.97 31.28 16.91
CA ASP A 189 -23.34 32.25 15.89
C ASP A 189 -22.19 32.53 14.90
N VAL A 190 -22.47 33.31 13.86
CA VAL A 190 -21.47 33.64 12.82
C VAL A 190 -20.35 34.53 13.39
N HIS A 191 -20.64 35.36 14.41
CA HIS A 191 -19.68 36.30 14.99
C HIS A 191 -18.64 35.59 15.87
N ALA A 192 -19.07 34.60 16.64
CA ALA A 192 -18.26 33.70 17.44
C ALA A 192 -17.33 32.87 16.55
N ARG A 193 -17.88 32.18 15.54
CA ARG A 193 -17.09 31.35 14.62
C ARG A 193 -16.05 32.15 13.86
N ASN A 194 -16.39 33.35 13.39
CA ASN A 194 -15.43 34.24 12.73
C ASN A 194 -14.33 34.74 13.66
N ALA A 195 -14.64 34.96 14.94
CA ALA A 195 -13.65 35.38 15.92
C ALA A 195 -12.68 34.25 16.29
N ILE A 196 -13.20 33.02 16.43
CA ILE A 196 -12.38 31.82 16.59
C ILE A 196 -11.43 31.67 15.41
N GLU A 197 -11.94 31.76 14.18
CA GLU A 197 -11.09 31.69 12.98
C GLU A 197 -10.03 32.78 12.95
N HIS A 198 -10.40 34.03 13.23
CA HIS A 198 -9.44 35.14 13.29
C HIS A 198 -8.34 34.88 14.32
N GLU A 199 -8.69 34.40 15.51
CA GLU A 199 -7.72 34.10 16.56
C GLU A 199 -6.80 32.92 16.21
N LEU A 200 -7.34 31.88 15.57
CA LEU A 200 -6.56 30.75 15.03
C LEU A 200 -5.55 31.21 13.97
N LEU A 201 -5.94 32.13 13.09
CA LEU A 201 -5.09 32.69 12.04
C LEU A 201 -4.05 33.67 12.59
N ALA A 202 -4.42 34.52 13.55
CA ALA A 202 -3.55 35.56 14.08
C ALA A 202 -2.45 35.03 15.01
N ARG A 203 -2.73 33.93 15.72
CA ARG A 203 -1.81 33.34 16.70
C ARG A 203 -1.79 31.82 16.54
N PRO A 204 -1.17 31.29 15.48
CA PRO A 204 -1.07 29.84 15.29
C PRO A 204 -0.16 29.24 16.36
N SER A 205 -0.50 28.02 16.79
CA SER A 205 0.34 27.18 17.64
C SER A 205 0.05 25.72 17.31
N PHE A 206 0.97 24.82 17.65
CA PHE A 206 0.78 23.37 17.44
C PHE A 206 -0.58 22.88 17.93
N ASN A 207 -0.97 23.21 19.17
CA ASN A 207 -2.25 22.78 19.75
C ASN A 207 -3.47 23.33 18.98
N ARG A 208 -3.38 24.55 18.45
CA ARG A 208 -4.44 25.18 17.65
C ARG A 208 -4.54 24.56 16.25
N VAL A 209 -3.40 24.27 15.62
CA VAL A 209 -3.36 23.52 14.34
C VAL A 209 -3.94 22.12 14.56
N GLN A 210 -3.56 21.46 15.65
CA GLN A 210 -4.06 20.14 15.99
C GLN A 210 -5.58 20.14 16.14
N LEU A 211 -6.17 21.14 16.81
CA LEU A 211 -7.61 21.28 16.92
C LEU A 211 -8.32 21.27 15.56
N LEU A 212 -7.74 21.92 14.53
CA LEU A 212 -8.27 21.91 13.17
C LEU A 212 -8.27 20.52 12.54
N TYR A 213 -7.25 19.70 12.79
CA TYR A 213 -7.19 18.32 12.29
C TYR A 213 -8.24 17.41 12.92
N TYR A 214 -8.66 17.67 14.16
CA TYR A 214 -9.82 16.98 14.75
C TYR A 214 -11.13 17.37 14.06
N GLY A 215 -11.28 18.64 13.66
CA GLY A 215 -12.43 19.10 12.87
C GLY A 215 -12.44 18.53 11.47
N LEU A 216 -11.27 18.42 10.85
CA LEU A 216 -11.08 17.86 9.51
C LEU A 216 -11.51 16.39 9.40
N VAL A 217 -11.49 15.65 10.52
CA VAL A 217 -11.91 14.23 10.58
C VAL A 217 -13.28 14.04 11.23
N SER A 218 -14.03 15.14 11.44
CA SER A 218 -15.39 15.13 11.98
C SER A 218 -16.37 14.43 11.02
N GLU A 219 -17.46 13.88 11.55
CA GLU A 219 -18.55 13.32 10.73
C GLU A 219 -19.38 14.40 10.02
N ASP A 220 -19.42 15.63 10.56
CA ASP A 220 -20.12 16.76 9.94
C ASP A 220 -19.29 17.40 8.82
N GLN A 221 -19.77 17.26 7.58
CA GLN A 221 -19.10 17.81 6.40
C GLN A 221 -18.94 19.34 6.46
N LYS A 222 -19.85 20.09 7.09
CA LYS A 222 -19.72 21.55 7.22
C LYS A 222 -18.53 21.94 8.08
N LEU A 223 -18.23 21.15 9.12
CA LEU A 223 -17.05 21.35 9.96
C LEU A 223 -15.77 21.01 9.21
N VAL A 224 -15.79 19.92 8.44
CA VAL A 224 -14.68 19.53 7.57
C VAL A 224 -14.36 20.63 6.56
N ASP A 225 -15.38 21.15 5.87
CA ASP A 225 -15.24 22.22 4.87
C ASP A 225 -14.69 23.52 5.49
N ARG A 226 -15.09 23.85 6.74
CA ARG A 226 -14.56 25.02 7.42
C ARG A 226 -13.13 24.81 7.89
N ALA A 227 -12.83 23.65 8.50
CA ALA A 227 -11.50 23.33 9.00
C ALA A 227 -10.47 23.33 7.86
N VAL A 228 -10.80 22.75 6.69
CA VAL A 228 -9.87 22.70 5.56
C VAL A 228 -9.55 24.09 5.00
N VAL A 229 -10.51 25.02 4.98
CA VAL A 229 -10.28 26.42 4.54
C VAL A 229 -9.36 27.17 5.51
N ILE A 230 -9.47 26.92 6.82
CA ILE A 230 -8.57 27.53 7.81
C ILE A 230 -7.17 26.91 7.68
N ILE A 231 -7.07 25.59 7.51
CA ILE A 231 -5.80 24.90 7.27
C ILE A 231 -5.13 25.43 6.01
N GLU A 232 -5.87 25.63 4.91
CA GLU A 232 -5.36 26.19 3.66
C GLU A 232 -4.70 27.57 3.86
N ARG A 233 -5.30 28.43 4.68
CA ARG A 233 -4.72 29.76 4.99
C ARG A 233 -3.55 29.70 5.96
N LEU A 234 -3.52 28.72 6.86
CA LEU A 234 -2.45 28.54 7.84
C LEU A 234 -1.23 27.85 7.24
N LEU A 235 -1.41 27.00 6.24
CA LEU A 235 -0.35 26.14 5.72
C LEU A 235 0.70 26.97 4.97
N ASN A 236 1.86 27.15 5.60
CA ASN A 236 3.01 27.84 5.05
C ASN A 236 4.30 27.16 5.52
N LYS A 237 5.46 27.71 5.10
CA LYS A 237 6.78 27.14 5.42
C LYS A 237 7.08 27.08 6.92
N ASP A 238 6.56 28.03 7.69
CA ASP A 238 6.81 28.14 9.14
C ASP A 238 5.89 27.20 9.94
N SER A 239 4.66 26.99 9.47
CA SER A 239 3.65 26.14 10.13
C SER A 239 3.66 24.67 9.69
N VAL A 240 4.28 24.33 8.55
CA VAL A 240 4.20 22.98 7.94
C VAL A 240 4.54 21.87 8.93
N THR A 241 5.50 22.10 9.83
CA THR A 241 5.88 21.12 10.86
C THR A 241 4.72 20.78 11.78
N ASP A 242 3.95 21.77 12.24
CA ASP A 242 2.80 21.58 13.12
C ASP A 242 1.68 20.80 12.42
N HIS A 243 1.50 21.02 11.12
CA HIS A 243 0.54 20.29 10.28
C HIS A 243 0.91 18.80 10.16
N ILE A 244 2.18 18.50 9.87
CA ILE A 244 2.66 17.11 9.78
C ILE A 244 2.63 16.40 11.13
N GLU A 245 3.01 17.10 12.20
CA GLU A 245 2.94 16.57 13.56
C GLU A 245 1.49 16.25 13.95
N SER A 246 0.56 17.15 13.62
CA SER A 246 -0.88 16.93 13.84
C SER A 246 -1.43 15.72 13.09
N LEU A 247 -1.08 15.57 11.80
CA LEU A 247 -1.43 14.39 11.00
C LEU A 247 -0.86 13.09 11.58
N SER A 248 0.36 13.15 12.11
CA SER A 248 1.05 11.99 12.69
C SER A 248 0.37 11.47 13.95
N GLN A 249 -0.27 12.35 14.72
CA GLN A 249 -0.99 11.98 15.95
C GLN A 249 -2.39 11.41 15.71
N LEU A 250 -2.93 11.53 14.48
CA LEU A 250 -4.19 10.88 14.13
C LEU A 250 -4.03 9.36 13.98
N SER A 251 -5.09 8.61 14.27
CA SER A 251 -5.16 7.17 13.93
C SER A 251 -5.06 6.96 12.42
N PRO A 252 -4.60 5.80 11.93
CA PRO A 252 -4.39 5.57 10.49
C PRO A 252 -5.63 5.90 9.63
N ALA A 253 -6.83 5.46 10.04
CA ALA A 253 -8.07 5.74 9.32
C ALA A 253 -8.42 7.25 9.29
N LYS A 254 -8.25 7.95 10.42
CA LYS A 254 -8.49 9.39 10.51
C LYS A 254 -7.45 10.18 9.69
N ARG A 255 -6.19 9.76 9.71
CA ARG A 255 -5.11 10.36 8.92
C ARG A 255 -5.38 10.22 7.42
N GLU A 256 -5.79 9.04 6.96
CA GLU A 256 -6.13 8.82 5.56
C GLU A 256 -7.29 9.71 5.13
N ARG A 257 -8.36 9.79 5.93
CA ARG A 257 -9.49 10.69 5.69
C ARG A 257 -9.04 12.16 5.58
N ALA A 258 -8.25 12.62 6.53
CA ALA A 258 -7.70 13.99 6.52
C ALA A 258 -6.88 14.27 5.26
N LEU A 259 -5.97 13.36 4.89
CA LEU A 259 -5.11 13.48 3.72
C LEU A 259 -5.91 13.46 2.40
N ARG A 260 -7.01 12.69 2.32
CA ARG A 260 -7.93 12.71 1.17
C ARG A 260 -8.60 14.07 1.02
N THR A 261 -9.19 14.60 2.08
CA THR A 261 -9.82 15.94 2.08
C THR A 261 -8.82 17.04 1.73
N MET A 262 -7.61 16.99 2.30
CA MET A 262 -6.53 17.93 1.96
C MET A 262 -6.09 17.80 0.50
N GLY A 263 -6.05 16.57 -0.03
CA GLY A 263 -5.66 16.29 -1.41
C GLY A 263 -6.62 16.89 -2.44
N GLU A 264 -7.93 16.84 -2.17
CA GLU A 264 -8.96 17.46 -3.02
C GLU A 264 -8.81 18.98 -3.15
N ARG A 265 -8.19 19.62 -2.14
CA ARG A 265 -7.87 21.05 -2.13
C ARG A 265 -6.44 21.36 -2.60
N GLY A 266 -5.68 20.36 -3.04
CA GLY A 266 -4.28 20.53 -3.47
C GLY A 266 -3.27 20.75 -2.32
N LEU A 267 -3.70 20.74 -1.06
CA LEU A 267 -2.85 21.05 0.09
C LEU A 267 -1.74 20.01 0.30
N VAL A 268 -1.97 18.76 -0.10
CA VAL A 268 -0.94 17.73 -0.02
C VAL A 268 0.23 18.02 -0.97
N ASN A 269 -0.04 18.59 -2.15
CA ASN A 269 1.03 19.05 -3.04
C ASN A 269 1.84 20.16 -2.36
N THR A 270 1.18 21.10 -1.69
CA THR A 270 1.83 22.14 -0.88
C THR A 270 2.68 21.54 0.25
N LEU A 271 2.24 20.46 0.90
CA LEU A 271 3.07 19.75 1.90
C LEU A 271 4.36 19.19 1.29
N PHE A 272 4.29 18.61 0.08
CA PHE A 272 5.48 18.16 -0.66
C PHE A 272 6.37 19.33 -1.11
N GLU A 273 5.80 20.42 -1.59
CA GLU A 273 6.55 21.65 -1.92
C GLU A 273 7.30 22.18 -0.70
N TYR A 274 6.68 22.07 0.48
CA TYR A 274 7.29 22.49 1.74
C TYR A 274 8.13 21.42 2.44
N PHE A 275 8.42 20.29 1.79
CA PHE A 275 9.08 19.15 2.41
C PHE A 275 10.42 19.49 3.08
N GLN A 276 11.21 20.36 2.46
CA GLN A 276 12.50 20.79 3.02
C GLN A 276 12.38 21.65 4.30
N TRP A 277 11.22 22.27 4.57
CA TRP A 277 10.97 23.04 5.81
C TRP A 277 10.36 22.18 6.92
N ILE A 278 9.97 20.93 6.64
CA ILE A 278 9.54 19.98 7.67
C ILE A 278 10.72 19.65 8.58
N ARG A 279 10.49 19.66 9.90
CA ARG A 279 11.44 19.23 10.93
C ARG A 279 12.01 17.84 10.59
N ARG A 280 13.34 17.67 10.67
CA ARG A 280 14.06 16.49 10.15
C ARG A 280 13.51 15.14 10.64
N ASN A 281 13.11 15.05 11.91
CA ASN A 281 12.55 13.84 12.50
C ASN A 281 11.13 13.48 12.00
N LEU A 282 10.41 14.42 11.38
CA LEU A 282 9.05 14.20 10.85
C LEU A 282 9.00 13.90 9.35
N ARG A 283 10.11 14.08 8.62
CA ARG A 283 10.15 13.83 7.16
C ARG A 283 9.90 12.37 6.80
N LEU A 284 10.53 11.43 7.51
CA LEU A 284 10.28 10.00 7.30
C LEU A 284 8.86 9.59 7.69
N PRO A 285 8.33 9.96 8.88
CA PRO A 285 6.92 9.76 9.20
C PRO A 285 5.95 10.32 8.15
N PHE A 286 6.24 11.49 7.58
CA PHE A 286 5.46 12.07 6.50
C PHE A 286 5.45 11.18 5.26
N LEU A 287 6.62 10.74 4.77
CA LEU A 287 6.70 9.88 3.58
C LEU A 287 5.99 8.53 3.80
N GLN A 288 6.02 7.98 5.01
CA GLN A 288 5.32 6.74 5.35
C GLN A 288 3.79 6.82 5.24
N MET A 289 3.22 8.03 5.15
CA MET A 289 1.77 8.24 4.97
C MET A 289 1.29 8.00 3.53
N PHE A 290 2.22 7.88 2.55
CA PHE A 290 1.90 7.85 1.11
C PHE A 290 2.09 6.48 0.49
N LYS A 291 1.31 5.50 0.96
CA LYS A 291 1.26 4.15 0.41
C LYS A 291 -0.01 3.92 -0.40
N ASP A 292 -0.02 2.81 -1.12
CA ASP A 292 -1.15 2.28 -1.87
C ASP A 292 -1.70 3.28 -2.92
N SER A 293 -2.96 3.08 -3.32
CA SER A 293 -3.64 3.92 -4.31
C SER A 293 -3.74 5.41 -3.92
N PHE A 294 -3.64 5.75 -2.64
CA PHE A 294 -3.60 7.14 -2.20
C PHE A 294 -2.23 7.77 -2.47
N GLY A 295 -1.15 7.11 -2.07
CA GLY A 295 0.22 7.55 -2.32
C GLY A 295 0.55 7.68 -3.81
N GLU A 296 0.02 6.78 -4.64
CA GLU A 296 0.20 6.78 -6.09
C GLU A 296 -0.26 8.09 -6.75
N ARG A 297 -1.24 8.80 -6.17
CA ARG A 297 -1.67 10.14 -6.66
C ARG A 297 -0.56 11.19 -6.61
N TYR A 298 0.45 10.97 -5.76
CA TYR A 298 1.59 11.85 -5.55
C TYR A 298 2.90 11.20 -6.07
N PHE A 299 2.79 10.31 -7.05
CA PHE A 299 3.92 9.61 -7.68
C PHE A 299 5.01 10.58 -8.12
N SER A 300 4.64 11.66 -8.84
CA SER A 300 5.60 12.64 -9.36
C SER A 300 6.34 13.40 -8.27
N GLN A 301 5.67 13.72 -7.16
CA GLN A 301 6.26 14.39 -6.00
C GLN A 301 7.27 13.47 -5.31
N GLN A 302 6.90 12.19 -5.11
CA GLN A 302 7.77 11.20 -4.50
C GLN A 302 8.95 10.82 -5.40
N GLN A 303 8.77 10.80 -6.72
CA GLN A 303 9.84 10.52 -7.68
C GLN A 303 10.89 11.63 -7.65
N ARG A 304 10.47 12.90 -7.62
CA ARG A 304 11.41 14.03 -7.49
C ARG A 304 12.29 13.91 -6.23
N LEU A 305 11.71 13.47 -5.10
CA LEU A 305 12.48 13.24 -3.88
C LEU A 305 13.49 12.07 -3.99
N LEU A 306 13.21 11.06 -4.82
CA LEU A 306 14.21 10.04 -5.17
C LEU A 306 15.32 10.65 -6.04
N GLU A 307 14.97 11.45 -7.05
CA GLU A 307 15.92 12.10 -7.96
C GLU A 307 16.88 13.08 -7.24
N GLU A 308 16.43 13.72 -6.16
CA GLU A 308 17.28 14.54 -5.29
C GLU A 308 18.42 13.75 -4.61
N GLY A 309 18.33 12.41 -4.58
CA GLY A 309 19.46 11.56 -4.20
C GLY A 309 19.71 11.42 -2.71
N ASN A 310 18.81 11.86 -1.82
CA ASN A 310 19.04 11.78 -0.37
C ASN A 310 18.92 10.32 0.15
N PRO A 311 20.03 9.67 0.56
CA PRO A 311 20.01 8.24 0.89
C PRO A 311 19.08 7.87 2.05
N GLN A 312 18.76 8.81 2.93
CA GLN A 312 17.89 8.56 4.08
C GLN A 312 16.45 8.25 3.66
N TYR A 313 15.98 8.81 2.54
CA TYR A 313 14.58 8.70 2.11
C TYR A 313 14.33 7.50 1.18
N TYR A 314 15.38 7.00 0.52
CA TYR A 314 15.30 5.91 -0.45
C TYR A 314 14.55 4.67 0.05
N PRO A 315 14.84 4.09 1.23
CA PRO A 315 14.15 2.90 1.68
C PRO A 315 12.64 3.10 1.80
N THR A 316 12.20 4.22 2.39
CA THR A 316 10.77 4.53 2.56
C THR A 316 10.10 4.84 1.23
N LEU A 317 10.75 5.60 0.35
CA LEU A 317 10.19 5.91 -0.97
C LEU A 317 10.06 4.63 -1.81
N ILE A 318 11.08 3.78 -1.86
CA ILE A 318 10.99 2.49 -2.56
C ILE A 318 9.87 1.61 -1.99
N ASP A 319 9.73 1.53 -0.66
CA ASP A 319 8.61 0.79 -0.06
C ASP A 319 7.25 1.34 -0.50
N ASN A 320 7.12 2.66 -0.66
CA ASN A 320 5.91 3.26 -1.22
C ASN A 320 5.73 2.87 -2.71
N PHE A 321 6.75 3.01 -3.55
CA PHE A 321 6.66 2.65 -4.98
C PHE A 321 6.33 1.18 -5.22
N LEU A 322 6.74 0.27 -4.33
CA LEU A 322 6.36 -1.13 -4.40
C LEU A 322 4.85 -1.37 -4.22
N THR A 323 4.15 -0.46 -3.54
CA THR A 323 2.67 -0.50 -3.38
C THR A 323 1.91 0.13 -4.55
N PHE A 324 2.60 0.82 -5.47
CA PHE A 324 1.97 1.50 -6.60
C PHE A 324 1.82 0.59 -7.81
N ARG A 325 0.86 0.87 -8.68
CA ARG A 325 0.69 0.13 -9.94
C ARG A 325 1.66 0.62 -11.00
N GLN A 326 1.91 1.92 -11.05
CA GLN A 326 2.90 2.51 -11.95
C GLN A 326 4.33 2.10 -11.54
N ASP A 327 5.12 1.65 -12.53
CA ASP A 327 6.54 1.36 -12.35
C ASP A 327 7.39 2.65 -12.36
N LEU A 328 8.46 2.66 -11.57
CA LEU A 328 9.51 3.66 -11.66
C LEU A 328 10.23 3.59 -13.02
N PRO A 329 10.69 4.74 -13.56
CA PRO A 329 11.49 4.76 -14.78
C PRO A 329 12.75 3.91 -14.64
N SER A 330 13.02 3.03 -15.61
CA SER A 330 14.19 2.16 -15.60
C SER A 330 15.51 2.94 -15.48
N SER A 331 15.61 4.10 -16.13
CA SER A 331 16.79 4.98 -16.06
C SER A 331 17.07 5.49 -14.65
N LEU A 332 16.04 5.76 -13.84
CA LEU A 332 16.19 6.21 -12.46
C LEU A 332 16.70 5.06 -11.57
N ILE A 333 16.19 3.85 -11.78
CA ILE A 333 16.66 2.67 -11.05
C ILE A 333 18.10 2.33 -11.41
N GLU A 334 18.44 2.35 -12.70
CA GLU A 334 19.81 2.14 -13.19
C GLU A 334 20.78 3.17 -12.60
N ALA A 335 20.43 4.47 -12.64
CA ALA A 335 21.23 5.50 -11.99
C ALA A 335 21.39 5.29 -10.47
N SER A 336 20.37 4.70 -9.81
CA SER A 336 20.42 4.38 -8.39
C SER A 336 21.31 3.17 -8.06
N LEU A 337 21.50 2.25 -9.01
CA LEU A 337 22.45 1.13 -8.87
C LEU A 337 23.91 1.59 -8.91
N ASP A 338 24.19 2.69 -9.61
CA ASP A 338 25.53 3.30 -9.71
C ASP A 338 25.82 4.34 -8.61
N HIS A 339 24.90 4.54 -7.67
CA HIS A 339 25.01 5.58 -6.65
C HIS A 339 26.08 5.26 -5.59
N PRO A 340 26.87 6.25 -5.11
CA PRO A 340 27.97 6.01 -4.15
C PRO A 340 27.51 5.53 -2.77
N SER A 341 26.24 5.76 -2.40
CA SER A 341 25.69 5.31 -1.12
C SER A 341 25.16 3.87 -1.22
N PRO A 342 25.67 2.92 -0.40
CA PRO A 342 25.16 1.54 -0.39
C PRO A 342 23.69 1.44 0.00
N VAL A 343 23.13 2.42 0.73
CA VAL A 343 21.69 2.43 1.06
C VAL A 343 20.85 2.57 -0.21
N VAL A 344 21.25 3.48 -1.10
CA VAL A 344 20.55 3.73 -2.37
C VAL A 344 20.62 2.51 -3.27
N VAL A 345 21.81 1.92 -3.43
CA VAL A 345 22.02 0.69 -4.22
C VAL A 345 21.15 -0.46 -3.70
N ARG A 346 21.14 -0.71 -2.39
CA ARG A 346 20.32 -1.77 -1.77
C ARG A 346 18.82 -1.52 -1.95
N SER A 347 18.37 -0.25 -1.89
CA SER A 347 16.99 0.12 -2.16
C SER A 347 16.61 -0.12 -3.63
N ALA A 348 17.49 0.21 -4.58
CA ALA A 348 17.28 -0.07 -6.00
C ALA A 348 17.23 -1.58 -6.29
N ILE A 349 18.14 -2.38 -5.70
CA ILE A 349 18.11 -3.84 -5.79
C ILE A 349 16.81 -4.39 -5.22
N ARG A 350 16.35 -3.89 -4.07
CA ARG A 350 15.06 -4.29 -3.46
C ARG A 350 13.91 -4.03 -4.42
N TYR A 351 13.88 -2.86 -5.07
CA TYR A 351 12.86 -2.56 -6.08
C TYR A 351 12.89 -3.60 -7.22
N LEU A 352 14.07 -3.88 -7.79
CA LEU A 352 14.22 -4.88 -8.85
C LEU A 352 13.93 -6.32 -8.39
N ASN A 353 14.15 -6.62 -7.12
CA ASN A 353 13.77 -7.91 -6.54
C ASN A 353 12.25 -8.12 -6.51
N PHE A 354 11.41 -7.08 -6.55
CA PHE A 354 9.95 -7.24 -6.60
C PHE A 354 9.35 -6.89 -7.96
N ARG A 355 9.97 -5.98 -8.71
CA ARG A 355 9.43 -5.39 -9.95
C ARG A 355 10.34 -5.54 -11.17
N GLY A 356 11.57 -6.00 -10.96
CA GLY A 356 12.56 -6.15 -12.02
C GLY A 356 12.13 -7.19 -13.06
N LYS A 357 12.50 -6.91 -14.31
CA LYS A 357 12.27 -7.76 -15.48
C LYS A 357 13.61 -8.29 -15.99
N GLN A 358 13.58 -9.17 -17.00
CA GLN A 358 14.77 -9.84 -17.52
C GLN A 358 15.88 -8.85 -17.95
N GLU A 359 15.49 -7.68 -18.47
CA GLU A 359 16.42 -6.61 -18.87
C GLU A 359 17.24 -6.07 -17.68
N SER A 360 16.67 -6.11 -16.48
CA SER A 360 17.31 -5.64 -15.25
C SER A 360 18.47 -6.53 -14.80
N VAL A 361 18.54 -7.79 -15.25
CA VAL A 361 19.62 -8.72 -14.89
C VAL A 361 20.98 -8.15 -15.27
N ARG A 362 21.09 -7.53 -16.45
CA ARG A 362 22.34 -6.93 -16.94
C ARG A 362 22.89 -5.87 -15.99
N ALA A 363 22.02 -5.02 -15.44
CA ALA A 363 22.39 -3.96 -14.51
C ALA A 363 22.79 -4.50 -13.12
N LEU A 364 22.27 -5.67 -12.72
CA LEU A 364 22.58 -6.30 -11.43
C LEU A 364 23.89 -7.10 -11.42
N LEU A 365 24.36 -7.59 -12.58
CA LEU A 365 25.57 -8.42 -12.68
C LEU A 365 26.83 -7.77 -12.10
N PRO A 366 27.16 -6.49 -12.38
CA PRO A 366 28.31 -5.84 -11.78
C PRO A 366 28.24 -5.78 -10.24
N ILE A 367 27.04 -5.57 -9.70
CA ILE A 367 26.84 -5.47 -8.24
C ILE A 367 26.95 -6.84 -7.57
N ALA A 368 26.51 -7.90 -8.23
CA ALA A 368 26.67 -9.27 -7.74
C ALA A 368 28.15 -9.67 -7.53
N SER A 369 29.08 -9.02 -8.23
CA SER A 369 30.54 -9.21 -8.06
C SER A 369 31.21 -8.09 -7.26
N SER A 370 30.45 -7.19 -6.64
CA SER A 370 31.01 -6.08 -5.87
C SER A 370 31.59 -6.53 -4.53
N SER A 371 32.48 -5.71 -3.95
CA SER A 371 33.08 -5.97 -2.64
C SER A 371 32.11 -5.79 -1.47
N ASP A 372 30.98 -5.10 -1.67
CA ASP A 372 29.92 -4.98 -0.67
C ASP A 372 29.08 -6.26 -0.64
N THR A 373 29.40 -7.14 0.32
CA THR A 373 28.78 -8.46 0.46
C THR A 373 27.27 -8.40 0.62
N GLN A 374 26.73 -7.33 1.23
CA GLN A 374 25.29 -7.21 1.42
C GLN A 374 24.58 -6.85 0.10
N SER A 375 25.11 -5.88 -0.65
CA SER A 375 24.59 -5.53 -1.97
C SER A 375 24.75 -6.67 -2.96
N ALA A 376 25.91 -7.35 -2.96
CA ALA A 376 26.15 -8.53 -3.78
C ALA A 376 25.13 -9.64 -3.50
N SER A 377 24.89 -9.98 -2.22
CA SER A 377 23.90 -10.99 -1.83
C SER A 377 22.48 -10.62 -2.27
N LEU A 378 22.07 -9.37 -2.11
CA LEU A 378 20.75 -8.90 -2.56
C LEU A 378 20.63 -8.94 -4.09
N ALA A 379 21.68 -8.56 -4.82
CA ALA A 379 21.69 -8.58 -6.28
C ALA A 379 21.58 -10.02 -6.80
N ILE A 380 22.31 -10.97 -6.21
CA ILE A 380 22.21 -12.41 -6.53
C ILE A 380 20.78 -12.92 -6.32
N LYS A 381 20.13 -12.55 -5.19
CA LYS A 381 18.72 -12.92 -4.93
C LYS A 381 17.77 -12.33 -5.98
N ALA A 382 17.94 -11.06 -6.34
CA ALA A 382 17.13 -10.41 -7.36
C ALA A 382 17.32 -11.07 -8.74
N ILE A 383 18.57 -11.34 -9.14
CA ILE A 383 18.88 -12.05 -10.39
C ILE A 383 18.26 -13.45 -10.40
N SER A 384 18.39 -14.19 -9.29
CA SER A 384 17.81 -15.53 -9.14
C SER A 384 16.30 -15.50 -9.39
N ARG A 385 15.57 -14.64 -8.66
CA ARG A 385 14.12 -14.49 -8.83
C ARG A 385 13.75 -14.08 -10.26
N ILE A 386 14.36 -13.02 -10.80
CA ILE A 386 14.04 -12.53 -12.15
C ILE A 386 14.26 -13.62 -13.20
N SER A 387 15.40 -14.32 -13.12
CA SER A 387 15.76 -15.38 -14.07
C SER A 387 14.82 -16.58 -13.97
N ARG A 388 14.40 -16.91 -12.74
CA ARG A 388 13.42 -17.97 -12.46
C ARG A 388 12.06 -17.63 -13.08
N ASP A 389 11.53 -16.45 -12.79
CA ASP A 389 10.21 -16.01 -13.27
C ASP A 389 10.22 -15.94 -14.80
N TYR A 390 11.28 -15.41 -15.41
CA TYR A 390 11.43 -15.38 -16.86
C TYR A 390 11.50 -16.79 -17.49
N LEU A 391 12.23 -17.73 -16.87
CA LEU A 391 12.28 -19.13 -17.32
C LEU A 391 10.91 -19.79 -17.26
N ILE A 392 10.17 -19.59 -16.16
CA ILE A 392 8.82 -20.13 -15.99
C ILE A 392 7.89 -19.47 -17.03
N ASP A 393 7.71 -18.16 -17.02
CA ASP A 393 6.70 -17.49 -17.85
C ASP A 393 6.93 -17.66 -19.36
N ARG A 394 8.20 -17.75 -19.79
CA ARG A 394 8.56 -17.80 -21.22
C ARG A 394 9.07 -19.16 -21.69
N PHE A 395 9.01 -20.21 -20.86
CA PHE A 395 9.60 -21.52 -21.20
C PHE A 395 9.20 -22.01 -22.60
N ASN A 396 7.91 -21.90 -22.95
CA ASN A 396 7.38 -22.39 -24.22
C ASN A 396 7.89 -21.61 -25.44
N ASP A 397 8.24 -20.33 -25.27
CA ASP A 397 8.80 -19.49 -26.33
C ASP A 397 10.30 -19.68 -26.54
N LEU A 398 10.99 -20.27 -25.57
CA LEU A 398 12.43 -20.53 -25.64
C LEU A 398 12.72 -21.74 -26.54
N SER A 399 13.79 -21.66 -27.33
CA SER A 399 14.32 -22.82 -28.05
C SER A 399 14.83 -23.89 -27.08
N PRO A 400 14.89 -25.17 -27.48
CA PRO A 400 15.38 -26.25 -26.61
C PRO A 400 16.76 -25.98 -26.00
N ARG A 401 17.68 -25.35 -26.77
CA ARG A 401 18.99 -24.95 -26.26
C ARG A 401 18.90 -23.86 -25.19
N GLN A 402 18.05 -22.85 -25.39
CA GLN A 402 17.87 -21.76 -24.42
C GLN A 402 17.24 -22.26 -23.12
N ARG A 403 16.27 -23.18 -23.19
CA ARG A 403 15.66 -23.80 -22.01
C ARG A 403 16.72 -24.48 -21.15
N LEU A 404 17.52 -25.35 -21.75
CA LEU A 404 18.61 -26.06 -21.07
C LEU A 404 19.60 -25.10 -20.39
N GLU A 405 20.12 -24.13 -21.14
CA GLU A 405 21.10 -23.18 -20.62
C GLU A 405 20.53 -22.31 -19.50
N MET A 406 19.30 -21.82 -19.64
CA MET A 406 18.66 -21.01 -18.61
C MET A 406 18.36 -21.83 -17.34
N THR A 407 17.84 -23.06 -17.46
CA THR A 407 17.60 -23.94 -16.31
C THR A 407 18.91 -24.18 -15.54
N LYS A 408 20.02 -24.46 -16.26
CA LYS A 408 21.35 -24.63 -15.64
C LYS A 408 21.85 -23.37 -14.95
N VAL A 409 21.64 -22.19 -15.54
CA VAL A 409 22.02 -20.91 -14.93
C VAL A 409 21.22 -20.67 -13.65
N VAL A 410 19.90 -20.84 -13.69
CA VAL A 410 19.04 -20.66 -12.51
C VAL A 410 19.45 -21.63 -11.40
N GLN A 411 19.67 -22.91 -11.71
CA GLN A 411 20.12 -23.92 -10.73
C GLN A 411 21.50 -23.58 -10.11
N ARG A 412 22.42 -23.00 -10.89
CA ARG A 412 23.73 -22.59 -10.36
C ARG A 412 23.64 -21.40 -9.40
N ILE A 413 22.71 -20.48 -9.66
CA ILE A 413 22.49 -19.29 -8.83
C ILE A 413 21.66 -19.66 -7.58
N ASP A 414 20.70 -20.56 -7.75
CA ASP A 414 19.82 -21.07 -6.69
C ASP A 414 19.79 -22.59 -6.70
N SER A 415 20.57 -23.17 -5.78
CA SER A 415 20.66 -24.62 -5.62
C SER A 415 19.36 -25.26 -5.11
N GLN A 416 18.43 -24.49 -4.55
CA GLN A 416 17.13 -24.97 -4.08
C GLN A 416 16.03 -24.85 -5.15
N PHE A 417 16.36 -24.40 -6.36
CA PHE A 417 15.37 -24.19 -7.42
C PHE A 417 14.58 -25.46 -7.74
N ILE A 418 15.26 -26.60 -7.89
CA ILE A 418 14.63 -27.90 -8.19
C ILE A 418 13.76 -28.38 -7.03
N GLN A 419 14.25 -28.24 -5.80
CA GLN A 419 13.48 -28.57 -4.60
C GLN A 419 12.21 -27.69 -4.51
N SER A 420 12.33 -26.40 -4.80
CA SER A 420 11.20 -25.45 -4.77
C SER A 420 10.14 -25.79 -5.81
N ILE A 421 10.54 -26.17 -7.04
CA ILE A 421 9.61 -26.66 -8.05
C ILE A 421 8.89 -27.91 -7.53
N THR A 422 9.65 -28.86 -6.98
CA THR A 422 9.14 -30.14 -6.50
C THR A 422 8.09 -29.99 -5.41
N GLU A 423 8.32 -29.12 -4.43
CA GLU A 423 7.41 -28.87 -3.31
C GLU A 423 6.05 -28.31 -3.75
N VAL A 424 6.04 -27.49 -4.81
CA VAL A 424 4.82 -26.82 -5.30
C VAL A 424 4.11 -27.66 -6.37
N LEU A 425 4.80 -28.55 -7.07
CA LEU A 425 4.25 -29.34 -8.18
C LEU A 425 3.02 -30.18 -7.79
N GLY A 426 2.89 -30.56 -6.51
CA GLY A 426 1.73 -31.32 -6.01
C GLY A 426 0.45 -30.49 -5.79
N SER A 427 0.56 -29.16 -5.65
CA SER A 427 -0.58 -28.27 -5.33
C SER A 427 -1.11 -27.46 -6.51
N LEU A 428 -0.44 -27.55 -7.67
CA LEU A 428 -0.80 -26.83 -8.89
C LEU A 428 -1.86 -27.58 -9.71
N ASP A 429 -2.46 -26.88 -10.67
CA ASP A 429 -3.33 -27.50 -11.66
C ASP A 429 -2.55 -28.30 -12.71
N ASP A 430 -3.24 -29.11 -13.51
CA ASP A 430 -2.55 -30.05 -14.39
C ASP A 430 -1.77 -29.33 -15.53
N GLU A 431 -2.19 -28.12 -15.94
CA GLU A 431 -1.49 -27.30 -16.96
C GLU A 431 -0.14 -26.76 -16.44
N ASP A 432 -0.15 -26.12 -15.26
CA ASP A 432 1.06 -25.61 -14.61
C ASP A 432 2.02 -26.76 -14.24
N ARG A 433 1.47 -27.92 -13.87
CA ARG A 433 2.28 -29.12 -13.58
C ARG A 433 3.00 -29.65 -14.81
N VAL A 434 2.36 -29.70 -15.98
CA VAL A 434 3.03 -30.11 -17.24
C VAL A 434 4.18 -29.15 -17.55
N HIS A 435 3.97 -27.85 -17.32
CA HIS A 435 4.95 -26.81 -17.56
C HIS A 435 6.19 -26.96 -16.66
N LEU A 436 5.99 -27.10 -15.35
CA LEU A 436 7.08 -27.33 -14.40
C LEU A 436 7.77 -28.69 -14.62
N THR A 437 7.03 -29.73 -14.98
CA THR A 437 7.62 -31.04 -15.36
C THR A 437 8.52 -30.89 -16.58
N SER A 438 8.15 -30.03 -17.53
CA SER A 438 8.97 -29.75 -18.71
C SER A 438 10.28 -29.03 -18.34
N ILE A 439 10.28 -28.16 -17.33
CA ILE A 439 11.50 -27.54 -16.80
C ILE A 439 12.41 -28.60 -16.15
N LEU A 440 11.87 -29.50 -15.33
CA LEU A 440 12.63 -30.61 -14.74
C LEU A 440 13.25 -31.51 -15.81
N SER A 441 12.58 -31.64 -16.96
CA SER A 441 13.05 -32.45 -18.10
C SER A 441 14.30 -31.91 -18.80
N GLU A 442 14.71 -30.67 -18.51
CA GLU A 442 15.95 -30.09 -19.03
C GLU A 442 17.17 -30.40 -18.15
N VAL A 443 16.96 -30.79 -16.89
CA VAL A 443 18.04 -31.17 -15.97
C VAL A 443 17.83 -32.57 -15.40
N PRO A 444 17.70 -33.58 -16.27
CA PRO A 444 17.28 -34.88 -15.81
C PRO A 444 18.38 -35.54 -14.94
N ASP A 445 19.66 -35.14 -15.09
CA ASP A 445 20.81 -35.60 -14.29
C ASP A 445 20.80 -35.13 -12.83
N ASP A 446 19.94 -34.16 -12.49
CA ASP A 446 19.77 -33.73 -11.10
C ASP A 446 19.06 -34.84 -10.29
N PRO A 447 19.64 -35.33 -9.17
CA PRO A 447 19.07 -36.44 -8.41
C PRO A 447 17.65 -36.18 -7.90
N ASP A 448 17.34 -34.95 -7.51
CA ASP A 448 16.02 -34.56 -7.02
C ASP A 448 15.03 -34.49 -8.18
N ALA A 449 15.42 -33.89 -9.32
CA ALA A 449 14.62 -33.90 -10.53
C ALA A 449 14.32 -35.33 -10.99
N LYS A 450 15.32 -36.23 -11.03
CA LYS A 450 15.16 -37.64 -11.42
C LYS A 450 14.17 -38.36 -10.49
N LYS A 451 14.29 -38.14 -9.17
CA LYS A 451 13.37 -38.73 -8.18
C LYS A 451 11.92 -38.31 -8.43
N VAL A 452 11.68 -37.03 -8.74
CA VAL A 452 10.35 -36.50 -8.99
C VAL A 452 9.80 -36.98 -10.32
N LEU A 453 10.59 -36.92 -11.38
CA LEU A 453 10.20 -37.44 -12.70
C LEU A 453 9.80 -38.92 -12.61
N ASN A 454 10.51 -39.71 -11.80
CA ASN A 454 10.13 -41.11 -11.55
C ASN A 454 8.74 -41.26 -10.91
N GLN A 455 8.39 -40.40 -9.96
CA GLN A 455 7.06 -40.40 -9.34
C GLN A 455 5.98 -39.98 -10.35
N LEU A 456 6.26 -38.98 -11.17
CA LEU A 456 5.32 -38.42 -12.14
C LEU A 456 4.99 -39.36 -13.30
N MET A 457 5.76 -40.43 -13.51
CA MET A 457 5.37 -41.48 -14.46
C MET A 457 4.11 -42.25 -14.05
N ALA A 458 3.70 -42.17 -12.77
CA ALA A 458 2.47 -42.77 -12.26
C ALA A 458 1.37 -41.73 -11.99
N ASP A 459 1.51 -40.51 -12.52
CA ASP A 459 0.56 -39.44 -12.28
C ASP A 459 -0.84 -39.74 -12.83
N LYS A 460 -1.87 -39.13 -12.22
CA LYS A 460 -3.25 -39.24 -12.71
C LYS A 460 -3.41 -38.65 -14.11
N ASP A 461 -2.68 -37.57 -14.43
CA ASP A 461 -2.79 -36.87 -15.70
C ASP A 461 -1.87 -37.47 -16.76
N GLU A 462 -2.42 -37.80 -17.93
CA GLU A 462 -1.69 -38.42 -19.02
C GLU A 462 -0.59 -37.55 -19.63
N SER A 463 -0.75 -36.23 -19.65
CA SER A 463 0.23 -35.30 -20.23
C SER A 463 1.44 -35.17 -19.32
N ILE A 464 1.24 -35.19 -18.00
CA ILE A 464 2.31 -35.26 -17.01
C ILE A 464 3.07 -36.58 -17.13
N ARG A 465 2.36 -37.72 -17.16
CA ARG A 465 2.99 -39.04 -17.37
C ARG A 465 3.82 -39.07 -18.64
N ALA A 466 3.27 -38.61 -19.76
CA ALA A 466 3.96 -38.60 -21.05
C ALA A 466 5.21 -37.72 -21.03
N THR A 467 5.13 -36.56 -20.37
CA THR A 467 6.26 -35.63 -20.23
C THR A 467 7.36 -36.23 -19.37
N ALA A 468 7.00 -36.86 -18.24
CA ALA A 468 7.96 -37.53 -17.34
C ALA A 468 8.70 -38.68 -18.03
N VAL A 469 8.00 -39.55 -18.78
CA VAL A 469 8.63 -40.64 -19.54
C VAL A 469 9.58 -40.10 -20.62
N ARG A 470 9.18 -39.03 -21.33
CA ARG A 470 10.06 -38.37 -22.32
C ARG A 470 11.28 -37.72 -21.69
N ALA A 471 11.17 -37.22 -20.46
CA ALA A 471 12.30 -36.64 -19.74
C ALA A 471 13.34 -37.71 -19.41
N LEU A 472 12.86 -38.82 -18.85
CA LEU A 472 13.69 -39.95 -18.44
C LEU A 472 14.24 -40.75 -19.64
N SER A 473 13.61 -40.68 -20.82
CA SER A 473 14.16 -41.30 -22.03
C SER A 473 15.52 -40.75 -22.42
N LYS A 474 15.85 -39.51 -22.03
CA LYS A 474 17.18 -38.92 -22.22
C LYS A 474 18.24 -39.51 -21.28
N MET A 475 17.84 -40.33 -20.31
CA MET A 475 18.67 -40.78 -19.20
C MET A 475 18.91 -42.29 -19.14
N ASP A 476 18.39 -43.03 -20.11
CA ASP A 476 18.31 -44.49 -20.11
C ASP A 476 17.36 -45.04 -19.03
N LEU A 477 16.33 -45.78 -19.45
CA LEU A 477 15.39 -46.48 -18.55
C LEU A 477 15.95 -47.84 -18.08
N SER A 478 17.22 -48.14 -18.34
CA SER A 478 17.89 -49.39 -17.98
C SER A 478 17.76 -49.78 -16.50
N ASP A 479 17.67 -48.79 -15.60
CA ASP A 479 17.52 -49.02 -14.15
C ASP A 479 16.09 -49.38 -13.71
N LYS A 480 15.10 -49.40 -14.63
CA LYS A 480 13.69 -49.64 -14.30
C LYS A 480 13.34 -51.13 -14.22
N GLU A 481 12.51 -51.46 -13.24
CA GLU A 481 11.97 -52.81 -13.10
C GLU A 481 11.07 -53.16 -14.30
N SER A 482 11.17 -54.40 -14.79
CA SER A 482 10.38 -54.90 -15.92
C SER A 482 8.87 -54.66 -15.74
N ALA A 483 8.35 -54.82 -14.51
CA ALA A 483 6.93 -54.56 -14.21
C ALA A 483 6.51 -53.09 -14.42
N GLU A 484 7.41 -52.13 -14.16
CA GLU A 484 7.14 -50.70 -14.36
C GLU A 484 7.14 -50.36 -15.85
N ILE A 485 8.08 -50.90 -16.62
CA ILE A 485 8.12 -50.78 -18.09
C ILE A 485 6.85 -51.37 -18.69
N ASP A 486 6.44 -52.53 -18.20
CA ASP A 486 5.21 -53.19 -18.63
C ASP A 486 3.96 -52.34 -18.39
N ARG A 487 3.88 -51.65 -17.26
CA ARG A 487 2.79 -50.71 -16.97
C ARG A 487 2.79 -49.55 -17.97
N LEU A 488 3.94 -48.97 -18.26
CA LEU A 488 4.07 -47.82 -19.17
C LEU A 488 3.77 -48.20 -20.64
N LEU A 489 4.20 -49.38 -21.09
CA LEU A 489 3.85 -49.93 -22.41
C LEU A 489 2.35 -50.26 -22.55
N SER A 490 1.63 -50.35 -21.44
CA SER A 490 0.18 -50.60 -21.40
C SER A 490 -0.62 -49.39 -20.92
N ASP A 491 -0.01 -48.20 -20.85
CA ASP A 491 -0.68 -46.98 -20.42
C ASP A 491 -1.85 -46.63 -21.36
N PRO A 492 -2.99 -46.10 -20.86
CA PRO A 492 -4.09 -45.67 -21.72
C PRO A 492 -3.70 -44.61 -22.76
N ASP A 493 -2.74 -43.73 -22.45
CA ASP A 493 -2.30 -42.66 -23.34
C ASP A 493 -1.19 -43.14 -24.30
N ALA A 494 -1.42 -42.91 -25.60
CA ALA A 494 -0.50 -43.37 -26.66
C ALA A 494 0.84 -42.64 -26.66
N ARG A 495 0.92 -41.41 -26.13
CA ARG A 495 2.17 -40.65 -26.01
C ARG A 495 3.05 -41.27 -24.95
N VAL A 496 2.48 -41.70 -23.82
CA VAL A 496 3.20 -42.48 -22.80
C VAL A 496 3.79 -43.72 -23.43
N ARG A 497 2.96 -44.57 -24.05
CA ARG A 497 3.41 -45.81 -24.71
C ARG A 497 4.49 -45.55 -25.75
N ALA A 498 4.29 -44.56 -26.63
CA ALA A 498 5.25 -44.21 -27.68
C ALA A 498 6.60 -43.73 -27.10
N ASN A 499 6.58 -42.87 -26.08
CA ASN A 499 7.79 -42.40 -25.40
C ASN A 499 8.51 -43.56 -24.70
N THR A 500 7.76 -44.50 -24.10
CA THR A 500 8.34 -45.70 -23.49
C THR A 500 9.07 -46.55 -24.53
N ILE A 501 8.43 -46.90 -25.65
CA ILE A 501 9.09 -47.71 -26.70
C ILE A 501 10.36 -47.02 -27.23
N GLU A 502 10.30 -45.71 -27.45
CA GLU A 502 11.43 -44.90 -27.91
C GLU A 502 12.61 -44.94 -26.92
N SER A 503 12.29 -44.92 -25.62
CA SER A 503 13.26 -44.83 -24.52
C SER A 503 13.94 -46.14 -24.13
N LEU A 504 13.39 -47.29 -24.53
CA LEU A 504 13.92 -48.58 -24.09
C LEU A 504 15.24 -48.89 -24.83
N PRO A 505 16.32 -49.28 -24.13
CA PRO A 505 17.52 -49.84 -24.73
C PRO A 505 17.24 -51.22 -25.32
N GLY A 506 18.09 -51.66 -26.27
CA GLY A 506 17.89 -52.90 -27.03
C GLY A 506 17.62 -54.15 -26.17
N GLN A 507 18.35 -54.33 -25.06
CA GLN A 507 18.13 -55.48 -24.16
C GLN A 507 16.72 -55.49 -23.56
N GLN A 508 16.24 -54.36 -23.04
CA GLN A 508 14.89 -54.27 -22.46
C GLN A 508 13.80 -54.36 -23.54
N ARG A 509 14.06 -53.89 -24.76
CA ARG A 509 13.11 -54.10 -25.87
C ARG A 509 12.88 -55.59 -26.14
N SER A 510 13.93 -56.41 -26.08
CA SER A 510 13.81 -57.87 -26.23
C SER A 510 12.97 -58.51 -25.11
N GLU A 511 13.11 -58.05 -23.86
CA GLU A 511 12.34 -58.55 -22.72
C GLU A 511 10.83 -58.25 -22.86
N HIS A 512 10.49 -57.13 -23.50
CA HIS A 512 9.11 -56.68 -23.71
C HIS A 512 8.60 -56.86 -25.15
N LEU A 513 9.22 -57.78 -25.91
CA LEU A 513 8.97 -57.98 -27.35
C LEU A 513 7.48 -58.17 -27.69
N SER A 514 6.73 -58.91 -26.88
CA SER A 514 5.30 -59.19 -27.13
C SER A 514 4.44 -57.92 -27.13
N LYS A 515 4.72 -56.96 -26.23
CA LYS A 515 4.03 -55.67 -26.18
C LYS A 515 4.43 -54.74 -27.30
N ILE A 516 5.72 -54.74 -27.66
CA ILE A 516 6.21 -53.98 -28.83
C ILE A 516 5.55 -54.51 -30.10
N GLN A 517 5.47 -55.83 -30.27
CA GLN A 517 4.76 -56.46 -31.39
C GLN A 517 3.27 -56.06 -31.42
N GLN A 518 2.60 -56.01 -30.27
CA GLN A 518 1.22 -55.51 -30.20
C GLN A 518 1.11 -54.04 -30.63
N ALA A 519 2.04 -53.19 -30.20
CA ALA A 519 2.06 -51.76 -30.55
C ALA A 519 2.25 -51.49 -32.05
N THR A 520 2.80 -52.44 -32.82
CA THR A 520 2.83 -52.36 -34.30
C THR A 520 1.45 -52.38 -34.96
N ARG A 521 0.39 -52.61 -34.19
CA ARG A 521 -1.01 -52.56 -34.62
C ARG A 521 -1.76 -51.34 -34.09
N SER A 522 -1.06 -50.41 -33.40
CA SER A 522 -1.67 -49.21 -32.84
C SER A 522 -2.33 -48.34 -33.93
N GLU A 523 -3.43 -47.69 -33.57
CA GLU A 523 -4.08 -46.68 -34.41
C GLU A 523 -3.36 -45.33 -34.33
N PHE A 524 -2.42 -45.16 -33.39
CA PHE A 524 -1.64 -43.94 -33.21
C PHE A 524 -0.33 -44.01 -34.01
N PRO A 525 -0.11 -43.12 -35.01
CA PRO A 525 1.02 -43.23 -35.92
C PRO A 525 2.41 -43.27 -35.27
N ARG A 526 2.63 -42.44 -34.24
CA ARG A 526 3.94 -42.36 -33.54
C ARG A 526 4.25 -43.62 -32.74
N GLU A 527 3.29 -44.13 -31.98
CA GLU A 527 3.45 -45.36 -31.22
C GLU A 527 3.77 -46.53 -32.16
N ARG A 528 2.99 -46.65 -33.23
CA ARG A 528 3.16 -47.69 -34.23
C ARG A 528 4.52 -47.61 -34.92
N ALA A 529 4.94 -46.41 -35.31
CA ALA A 529 6.25 -46.18 -35.92
C ALA A 529 7.39 -46.55 -34.98
N ASN A 530 7.34 -46.11 -33.72
CA ASN A 530 8.33 -46.43 -32.70
C ASN A 530 8.42 -47.94 -32.47
N ALA A 531 7.28 -48.64 -32.45
CA ALA A 531 7.24 -50.10 -32.31
C ALA A 531 7.90 -50.83 -33.48
N ILE A 532 7.60 -50.43 -34.72
CA ILE A 532 8.18 -51.04 -35.92
C ILE A 532 9.69 -50.77 -35.99
N LEU A 533 10.11 -49.54 -35.70
CA LEU A 533 11.53 -49.20 -35.61
C LEU A 533 12.23 -50.03 -34.53
N ALA A 534 11.60 -50.19 -33.37
CA ALA A 534 12.14 -50.99 -32.29
C ALA A 534 12.34 -52.46 -32.69
N LEU A 535 11.38 -53.07 -33.39
CA LEU A 535 11.53 -54.43 -33.93
C LEU A 535 12.66 -54.53 -34.96
N ALA A 536 12.76 -53.55 -35.87
CA ALA A 536 13.82 -53.51 -36.87
C ALA A 536 15.21 -53.39 -36.24
N GLU A 537 15.36 -52.56 -35.19
CA GLU A 537 16.61 -52.40 -34.45
C GLU A 537 16.99 -53.65 -33.64
N LEU A 538 16.00 -54.48 -33.24
CA LEU A 538 16.23 -55.79 -32.64
C LEU A 538 16.61 -56.88 -33.66
N GLY A 539 16.46 -56.61 -34.96
CA GLY A 539 16.73 -57.57 -36.04
C GLY A 539 15.59 -58.57 -36.29
N GLU A 540 14.40 -58.32 -35.75
CA GLU A 540 13.21 -59.14 -36.01
C GLU A 540 12.72 -58.89 -37.44
N SER A 541 12.46 -59.91 -38.27
CA SER A 541 12.02 -59.69 -39.66
C SER A 541 10.53 -59.34 -39.80
N ASP A 542 9.74 -59.54 -38.74
CA ASP A 542 8.28 -59.43 -38.78
C ASP A 542 7.75 -57.98 -38.83
N TYR A 543 8.62 -56.96 -38.82
CA TYR A 543 8.22 -55.54 -38.88
C TYR A 543 7.77 -55.08 -40.28
N GLU A 544 8.17 -55.79 -41.34
CA GLU A 544 7.92 -55.36 -42.73
C GLU A 544 6.42 -55.33 -43.09
N ILE A 545 5.64 -56.30 -42.61
CA ILE A 545 4.19 -56.35 -42.83
C ILE A 545 3.49 -55.17 -42.15
N PRO A 546 3.67 -54.92 -40.83
CA PRO A 546 3.18 -53.71 -40.18
C PRO A 546 3.61 -52.41 -40.87
N LEU A 547 4.85 -52.31 -41.35
CA LEU A 547 5.34 -51.14 -42.08
C LEU A 547 4.61 -50.94 -43.40
N MET A 548 4.43 -52.00 -44.19
CA MET A 548 3.64 -51.95 -45.43
C MET A 548 2.19 -51.53 -45.16
N ASN A 549 1.60 -51.98 -44.05
CA ASN A 549 0.26 -51.57 -43.64
C ASN A 549 0.20 -50.07 -43.32
N MET A 550 1.22 -49.48 -42.67
CA MET A 550 1.31 -48.03 -42.47
C MET A 550 1.37 -47.27 -43.79
N LEU A 551 2.21 -47.73 -44.73
CA LEU A 551 2.39 -47.10 -46.04
C LEU A 551 1.14 -47.16 -46.93
N ARG A 552 0.21 -48.08 -46.67
CA ARG A 552 -1.07 -48.23 -47.39
C ARG A 552 -2.26 -47.65 -46.64
N HIS A 553 -2.04 -47.12 -45.44
CA HIS A 553 -3.12 -46.69 -44.57
C HIS A 553 -3.90 -45.49 -45.15
N PRO A 554 -5.23 -45.41 -44.97
CA PRO A 554 -6.03 -44.29 -45.49
C PRO A 554 -5.67 -42.93 -44.87
N ASP A 555 -5.29 -42.90 -43.59
CA ASP A 555 -4.79 -41.69 -42.93
C ASP A 555 -3.38 -41.32 -43.41
N SER A 556 -3.20 -40.06 -43.82
CA SER A 556 -1.93 -39.51 -44.28
C SER A 556 -0.87 -39.43 -43.20
N TRP A 557 -1.24 -39.25 -41.92
CA TRP A 557 -0.26 -39.22 -40.84
C TRP A 557 0.37 -40.60 -40.63
N MET A 558 -0.43 -41.66 -40.68
CA MET A 558 0.05 -43.04 -40.68
C MET A 558 1.02 -43.31 -41.84
N ARG A 559 0.68 -42.90 -43.08
CA ARG A 559 1.60 -43.05 -44.23
C ARG A 559 2.90 -42.27 -44.04
N THR A 560 2.79 -41.04 -43.53
CA THR A 560 3.93 -40.17 -43.23
C THR A 560 4.86 -40.80 -42.19
N SER A 561 4.32 -41.31 -41.09
CA SER A 561 5.09 -42.02 -40.06
C SER A 561 5.70 -43.32 -40.60
N GLY A 562 4.99 -44.06 -41.46
CA GLY A 562 5.54 -45.24 -42.15
C GLY A 562 6.73 -44.89 -43.04
N LEU A 563 6.65 -43.80 -43.81
CA LEU A 563 7.77 -43.31 -44.63
C LEU A 563 8.95 -42.85 -43.78
N TRP A 564 8.70 -42.26 -42.61
CA TRP A 564 9.76 -41.95 -41.64
C TRP A 564 10.47 -43.21 -41.16
N VAL A 565 9.73 -44.26 -40.77
CA VAL A 565 10.34 -45.56 -40.37
C VAL A 565 11.14 -46.15 -41.53
N LEU A 566 10.59 -46.18 -42.74
CA LEU A 566 11.26 -46.69 -43.94
C LEU A 566 12.59 -45.97 -44.23
N ALA A 567 12.70 -44.69 -43.86
CA ALA A 567 13.94 -43.93 -43.98
C ALA A 567 15.00 -44.28 -42.91
N GLN A 568 14.63 -44.96 -41.81
CA GLN A 568 15.54 -45.38 -40.74
C GLN A 568 15.98 -46.84 -40.91
N VAL A 569 15.04 -47.73 -41.25
CA VAL A 569 15.27 -49.18 -41.35
C VAL A 569 15.94 -49.56 -42.68
N ASP A 570 16.39 -50.82 -42.79
CA ASP A 570 16.93 -51.38 -44.03
C ASP A 570 15.92 -52.36 -44.65
N ALA A 571 14.98 -51.81 -45.43
CA ALA A 571 13.89 -52.57 -46.07
C ALA A 571 13.80 -52.22 -47.58
N PRO A 572 14.81 -52.59 -48.38
CA PRO A 572 14.90 -52.22 -49.80
C PRO A 572 13.71 -52.72 -50.63
N ASN A 573 13.15 -53.88 -50.26
CA ASN A 573 11.96 -54.47 -50.86
C ASN A 573 10.67 -53.63 -50.67
N LEU A 574 10.64 -52.68 -49.74
CA LEU A 574 9.49 -51.79 -49.53
C LEU A 574 9.67 -50.41 -50.19
N MET A 575 10.85 -50.10 -50.72
CA MET A 575 11.16 -48.78 -51.31
C MET A 575 10.34 -48.45 -52.55
N TYR A 576 9.82 -49.46 -53.27
CA TYR A 576 8.89 -49.22 -54.38
C TYR A 576 7.63 -48.47 -53.90
N LYS A 577 7.19 -48.71 -52.66
CA LYS A 577 6.01 -48.05 -52.11
C LYS A 577 6.29 -46.59 -51.79
N ALA A 578 7.51 -46.25 -51.37
CA ALA A 578 7.91 -44.85 -51.26
C ALA A 578 7.83 -44.15 -52.63
N MET A 579 8.27 -44.80 -53.72
CA MET A 579 8.15 -44.24 -55.07
C MET A 579 6.69 -44.00 -55.47
N GLU A 580 5.79 -44.93 -55.17
CA GLU A 580 4.35 -44.76 -55.42
C GLU A 580 3.78 -43.56 -54.63
N LEU A 581 4.18 -43.41 -53.36
CA LEU A 581 3.73 -42.34 -52.47
C LEU A 581 4.32 -40.97 -52.79
N CYS A 582 5.30 -40.87 -53.69
CA CYS A 582 5.69 -39.59 -54.25
C CYS A 582 4.51 -38.93 -55.00
N SER A 583 3.54 -39.69 -55.51
CA SER A 583 2.32 -39.15 -56.14
C SER A 583 1.10 -39.05 -55.19
N ASP A 584 1.31 -39.13 -53.86
CA ASP A 584 0.21 -39.06 -52.90
C ASP A 584 -0.52 -37.71 -52.92
N ASN A 585 -1.83 -37.74 -52.66
CA ASN A 585 -2.66 -36.54 -52.57
C ASN A 585 -2.17 -35.56 -51.49
N SER A 586 -1.64 -36.07 -50.38
CA SER A 586 -1.10 -35.26 -49.28
C SER A 586 0.32 -34.79 -49.59
N PRO A 587 0.59 -33.47 -49.62
CA PRO A 587 1.94 -32.95 -49.80
C PRO A 587 2.93 -33.41 -48.74
N HIS A 588 2.48 -33.58 -47.48
CA HIS A 588 3.33 -34.10 -46.40
C HIS A 588 3.82 -35.52 -46.68
N VAL A 589 2.96 -36.38 -47.23
CA VAL A 589 3.33 -37.74 -47.61
C VAL A 589 4.33 -37.71 -48.77
N ARG A 590 4.11 -36.88 -49.80
CA ARG A 590 5.05 -36.71 -50.92
C ARG A 590 6.44 -36.28 -50.44
N VAL A 591 6.53 -35.27 -49.56
CA VAL A 591 7.79 -34.81 -48.97
C VAL A 591 8.53 -35.95 -48.25
N HIS A 592 7.82 -36.71 -47.41
CA HIS A 592 8.44 -37.80 -46.66
C HIS A 592 8.85 -38.98 -47.54
N ALA A 593 8.12 -39.23 -48.63
CA ALA A 593 8.47 -40.24 -49.62
C ALA A 593 9.78 -39.89 -50.33
N LEU A 594 9.90 -38.64 -50.78
CA LEU A 594 11.13 -38.12 -51.39
C LEU A 594 12.30 -38.17 -50.41
N ARG A 595 12.11 -37.76 -49.15
CA ARG A 595 13.14 -37.85 -48.10
C ARG A 595 13.57 -39.29 -47.83
N ALA A 596 12.64 -40.23 -47.77
CA ALA A 596 12.94 -41.65 -47.58
C ALA A 596 13.78 -42.21 -48.74
N ILE A 597 13.44 -41.88 -49.99
CA ILE A 597 14.23 -42.28 -51.18
C ILE A 597 15.61 -41.60 -51.16
N GLY A 598 15.67 -40.31 -50.83
CA GLY A 598 16.93 -39.58 -50.69
C GLY A 598 17.86 -40.18 -49.63
N LYS A 599 17.33 -40.78 -48.57
CA LYS A 599 18.12 -41.41 -47.51
C LYS A 599 18.46 -42.88 -47.81
N LYS A 600 17.47 -43.70 -48.17
CA LYS A 600 17.59 -45.17 -48.28
C LYS A 600 17.44 -45.72 -49.71
N GLY A 601 16.89 -44.95 -50.64
CA GLY A 601 16.68 -45.38 -52.03
C GLY A 601 17.97 -45.54 -52.84
N THR A 602 17.84 -46.12 -54.03
CA THR A 602 18.96 -46.28 -54.97
C THR A 602 19.17 -45.03 -55.82
N LYS A 603 20.29 -44.97 -56.55
CA LYS A 603 20.57 -43.87 -57.48
C LYS A 603 19.54 -43.79 -58.60
N GLU A 604 19.10 -44.94 -59.08
CA GLU A 604 18.10 -45.08 -60.14
C GLU A 604 16.74 -44.55 -59.68
N GLN A 605 16.35 -44.87 -58.44
CA GLN A 605 15.13 -44.31 -57.83
C GLN A 605 15.24 -42.79 -57.70
N ALA A 606 16.39 -42.28 -57.23
CA ALA A 606 16.59 -40.84 -57.13
C ALA A 606 16.49 -40.13 -58.50
N GLN A 607 17.04 -40.69 -59.57
CA GLN A 607 16.92 -40.11 -60.92
C GLN A 607 15.48 -40.04 -61.42
N GLN A 608 14.63 -40.98 -61.01
CA GLN A 608 13.21 -40.98 -61.34
C GLN A 608 12.43 -39.85 -60.64
N LEU A 609 13.01 -39.16 -59.65
CA LEU A 609 12.34 -38.09 -58.90
C LEU A 609 12.24 -36.74 -59.67
N THR A 610 12.79 -36.66 -60.88
CA THR A 610 12.78 -35.45 -61.72
C THR A 610 11.39 -34.79 -61.89
N PRO A 611 10.26 -35.53 -62.04
CA PRO A 611 8.94 -34.91 -62.17
C PRO A 611 8.53 -34.02 -60.98
N TRP A 612 8.99 -34.36 -59.76
CA TRP A 612 8.63 -33.65 -58.54
C TRP A 612 9.43 -32.37 -58.30
N LEU A 613 10.44 -32.08 -59.13
CA LEU A 613 11.06 -30.76 -59.19
C LEU A 613 10.07 -29.67 -59.63
N ASN A 614 8.98 -30.06 -60.31
CA ASN A 614 7.91 -29.17 -60.76
C ASN A 614 6.59 -29.38 -59.98
N ASP A 615 6.62 -29.99 -58.79
CA ASP A 615 5.43 -30.16 -57.95
C ASP A 615 4.81 -28.80 -57.59
N SER A 616 3.48 -28.74 -57.44
CA SER A 616 2.76 -27.51 -57.12
C SER A 616 3.13 -26.94 -55.75
N VAL A 617 3.59 -27.79 -54.82
CA VAL A 617 3.96 -27.41 -53.46
C VAL A 617 5.47 -27.20 -53.35
N SER A 618 5.88 -26.05 -52.82
CA SER A 618 7.30 -25.66 -52.70
C SER A 618 8.14 -26.66 -51.90
N ASP A 619 7.63 -27.11 -50.75
CA ASP A 619 8.35 -28.06 -49.88
C ASP A 619 8.60 -29.40 -50.57
N VAL A 620 7.71 -29.81 -51.48
CA VAL A 620 7.87 -31.04 -52.26
C VAL A 620 8.98 -30.87 -53.29
N ARG A 621 9.02 -29.73 -53.99
CA ARG A 621 10.13 -29.40 -54.91
C ARG A 621 11.47 -29.42 -54.19
N GLU A 622 11.54 -28.75 -53.04
CA GLU A 622 12.78 -28.71 -52.24
C GLU A 622 13.21 -30.11 -51.78
N ALA A 623 12.27 -30.92 -51.30
CA ALA A 623 12.55 -32.30 -50.91
C ALA A 623 13.05 -33.16 -52.10
N ALA A 624 12.51 -32.95 -53.30
CA ALA A 624 12.96 -33.63 -54.52
C ALA A 624 14.39 -33.21 -54.88
N HIS A 625 14.70 -31.90 -54.89
CA HIS A 625 16.06 -31.40 -55.08
C HIS A 625 17.04 -32.03 -54.09
N GLN A 626 16.72 -32.01 -52.79
CA GLN A 626 17.56 -32.58 -51.75
C GLN A 626 17.78 -34.08 -51.93
N ALA A 627 16.71 -34.84 -52.22
CA ALA A 627 16.78 -36.29 -52.39
C ALA A 627 17.65 -36.70 -53.60
N ILE A 628 17.47 -36.03 -54.74
CA ILE A 628 18.28 -36.25 -55.95
C ILE A 628 19.74 -35.94 -55.66
N ARG A 629 20.00 -34.78 -55.05
CA ARG A 629 21.36 -34.34 -54.70
C ARG A 629 22.05 -35.31 -53.76
N LEU A 630 21.37 -35.76 -52.71
CA LEU A 630 21.91 -36.70 -51.71
C LEU A 630 22.37 -38.03 -52.34
N LYS A 631 21.66 -38.56 -53.34
CA LYS A 631 21.98 -39.88 -53.95
C LYS A 631 22.83 -39.80 -55.20
N THR A 632 22.68 -38.76 -56.00
CA THR A 632 23.32 -38.65 -57.33
C THR A 632 24.46 -37.64 -57.37
N GLY A 633 24.48 -36.68 -56.44
CA GLY A 633 25.42 -35.54 -56.48
C GLY A 633 25.06 -34.46 -57.51
N LEU A 634 23.96 -34.62 -58.25
CA LEU A 634 23.49 -33.64 -59.23
C LEU A 634 22.72 -32.52 -58.52
N ASP A 635 23.05 -31.27 -58.84
CA ASP A 635 22.35 -30.09 -58.35
C ASP A 635 21.52 -29.49 -59.50
N TYR A 636 20.21 -29.58 -59.38
CA TYR A 636 19.28 -28.93 -60.30
C TYR A 636 18.99 -27.56 -59.69
N GLN A 637 19.40 -26.47 -60.36
CA GLN A 637 19.04 -25.12 -59.91
C GLN A 637 17.52 -24.94 -60.07
N ALA A 638 16.88 -24.42 -59.03
CA ALA A 638 15.45 -24.13 -58.97
C ALA A 638 15.04 -22.97 -59.88
#